data_AF-A0A422QQ38-F1
#
_entry.id   AF-A0A422QQ38-F1
#
_cell.length_a   1.000
_cell.length_b   1.000
_cell.length_c   1.000
_cell.angle_alpha   90.00
_cell.angle_beta   90.00
_cell.angle_gamma   90.00
#
_symmetry.space_group_name_H-M   'P 1'
#
loop_
_entity.id
_entity.type
_entity.pdbx_description
1 polymer ?
#
loop_
_entity_poly.entity_id
_entity_poly.type
_entity_poly.pdbx_seq_one_letter_code
_entity_poly.pdbx_strand_id
1 'polypeptide(L)'
;MDTKHLARSHEIGAKIGLIHQKRIKTALAQFSQRAGAAVNGAVGDKVPDAAIQEQPAAWMAGLHPWSYQRYAVDAVQRSILFWDTLRQRGDNFLERAAKGSAPVLHFDYETILDGRGFARPVNYALLRIVPPAGVTTDPAKRPYLIIDPRAGHGPGIGGFKDDSQAGVAMRAGHPVYFVSFFRDPEPGQTMLDVCSAEGQFVKHVRALHPASEKPAIIGNCQGGWAAMMLAASSPDDTGPLLINGAPMSYVSGAWNEGEGDNPMRYAGGMLGGTWLSSFVADLGNGIFDGAHLVQNFENLNPANSLWDKYYKVYQDADTEPARYLDFERWWGTYYLLNREEIEFITRNLFVGNKLWSGDVKGNTGQAFDLRAIEMPIILFASLGDNITPPEQAFNWVADIYGSTEEIKARGQVIVGLLHQNIGHLGIFVSGKVAKKEYTQLVSVLNEVEILPPGLYGMQINEIKDGNAEGKPRYEVTFHERRLEDVSTQFNRFNRVDEQPFEAVAALSDFNQRGYELFVQPLVKAMSNDLSARMLRVFHPLRVQNWALSSRNPWMAWLEPAAQAVREQRQPLDGHDPWRRLESAGAELLSASLDLYRGLRDAATEAGFFSIYANMYSLYLADRKPAQAESETPDARALPFVQEALDSIAEGGYAEAFARLASLRAQQGELLPLSRLVKRKELAQAYADYLPDVPLDQWRRLRGEQEIITRYAPEKAIATLPHLLRDPGDRERLLHLVDKLMADEHVQETPPTSAQLAMVERLHALLSSEPGRRPGFPPVPDAPASARLH
;
A
#
# COMPACT_ATOMS: atom_id res chain seq x y z
N MET A 1 -38.46 25.17 6.04
CA MET A 1 -37.65 23.96 6.29
C MET A 1 -38.60 22.83 6.62
N ASP A 2 -38.54 21.75 5.83
CA ASP A 2 -39.37 20.55 6.02
C ASP A 2 -39.04 19.88 7.38
N THR A 3 -40.04 19.43 8.13
CA THR A 3 -39.86 18.81 9.46
C THR A 3 -39.01 17.54 9.39
N LYS A 4 -39.04 16.85 8.25
CA LYS A 4 -38.18 15.68 7.97
C LYS A 4 -36.68 16.03 7.92
N HIS A 5 -36.33 17.17 7.30
CA HIS A 5 -34.92 17.60 7.24
C HIS A 5 -34.37 17.98 8.61
N LEU A 6 -35.19 18.63 9.45
CA LEU A 6 -34.82 18.96 10.83
C LEU A 6 -34.60 17.70 11.68
N ALA A 7 -35.47 16.70 11.56
CA ALA A 7 -35.32 15.43 12.26
C ALA A 7 -34.05 14.68 11.84
N ARG A 8 -33.74 14.62 10.54
CA ARG A 8 -32.52 13.98 10.02
C ARG A 8 -31.25 14.72 10.45
N SER A 9 -31.26 16.05 10.43
CA SER A 9 -30.13 16.86 10.91
C SER A 9 -29.88 16.66 12.41
N HIS A 10 -30.95 16.56 13.22
CA HIS A 10 -30.84 16.25 14.65
C HIS A 10 -30.25 14.85 14.90
N GLU A 11 -30.68 13.83 14.13
CA GLU A 11 -30.13 12.47 14.22
C GLU A 11 -28.63 12.43 13.86
N ILE A 12 -28.24 13.09 12.77
CA ILE A 12 -26.84 13.25 12.36
C ILE A 12 -26.04 13.91 13.49
N GLY A 13 -26.54 15.02 14.05
CA GLY A 13 -25.90 15.73 15.16
C GLY A 13 -25.70 14.84 16.40
N ALA A 14 -26.71 14.04 16.76
CA ALA A 14 -26.61 13.11 17.88
C ALA A 14 -25.54 12.03 17.66
N LYS A 15 -25.48 11.43 16.46
CA LYS A 15 -24.46 10.43 16.10
C LYS A 15 -23.05 11.02 16.13
N ILE A 16 -22.86 12.21 15.57
CA ILE A 16 -21.58 12.94 15.61
C ILE A 16 -21.16 13.18 17.06
N GLY A 17 -22.07 13.65 17.91
CA GLY A 17 -21.80 13.88 19.33
C GLY A 17 -21.34 12.63 20.07
N LEU A 18 -21.97 11.47 19.80
CA LEU A 18 -21.58 10.19 20.40
C LEU A 18 -20.18 9.74 19.96
N ILE A 19 -19.88 9.82 18.66
CA ILE A 19 -18.55 9.47 18.13
C ILE A 19 -17.49 10.40 18.73
N HIS A 20 -17.71 11.71 18.68
CA HIS A 20 -16.79 12.69 19.24
C HIS A 20 -16.50 12.44 20.72
N GLN A 21 -17.54 12.15 21.53
CA GLN A 21 -17.37 11.81 22.94
C GLN A 21 -16.56 10.51 23.12
N LYS A 22 -16.80 9.49 22.28
CA LYS A 22 -16.04 8.23 22.31
C LYS A 22 -14.56 8.47 21.98
N ARG A 23 -14.26 9.28 20.96
CA ARG A 23 -12.88 9.63 20.57
C ARG A 23 -12.15 10.37 21.68
N ILE A 24 -12.79 11.37 22.30
CA ILE A 24 -12.22 12.11 23.44
C ILE A 24 -11.92 11.17 24.62
N LYS A 25 -12.87 10.29 24.98
CA LYS A 25 -12.66 9.32 26.07
C LYS A 25 -11.47 8.39 25.79
N THR A 26 -11.32 7.95 24.54
CA THR A 26 -10.21 7.09 24.12
C THR A 26 -8.87 7.82 24.25
N ALA A 27 -8.78 9.06 23.74
CA ALA A 27 -7.56 9.87 23.86
C ALA A 27 -7.18 10.15 25.33
N LEU A 28 -8.16 10.48 26.18
CA LEU A 28 -7.94 10.69 27.62
C LEU A 28 -7.51 9.40 28.35
N ALA A 29 -8.08 8.25 27.97
CA ALA A 29 -7.69 6.96 28.54
C ALA A 29 -6.25 6.60 28.16
N GLN A 30 -5.87 6.78 26.88
CA GLN A 30 -4.51 6.55 26.40
C GLN A 30 -3.49 7.46 27.10
N PHE A 31 -3.81 8.76 27.22
CA PHE A 31 -3.00 9.69 27.99
C PHE A 31 -2.84 9.24 29.44
N SER A 32 -3.94 8.90 30.12
CA SER A 32 -3.89 8.46 31.52
C SER A 32 -3.04 7.19 31.69
N GLN A 33 -3.13 6.26 30.75
CA GLN A 33 -2.32 5.03 30.75
C GLN A 33 -0.84 5.35 30.58
N ARG A 34 -0.47 6.17 29.59
CA ARG A 34 0.94 6.55 29.34
C ARG A 34 1.50 7.40 30.48
N ALA A 35 0.74 8.36 30.98
CA ALA A 35 1.14 9.17 32.13
C ALA A 35 1.35 8.32 33.39
N GLY A 36 0.45 7.36 33.66
CA GLY A 36 0.61 6.40 34.75
C GLY A 36 1.86 5.54 34.59
N ALA A 37 2.10 5.01 33.39
CA ALA A 37 3.31 4.23 33.08
C ALA A 37 4.61 5.05 33.25
N ALA A 38 4.61 6.31 32.81
CA ALA A 38 5.75 7.21 32.96
C ALA A 38 6.07 7.50 34.44
N VAL A 39 5.04 7.79 35.25
CA VAL A 39 5.20 8.05 36.69
C VAL A 39 5.66 6.78 37.42
N ASN A 40 5.06 5.62 37.13
CA ASN A 40 5.46 4.35 37.75
C ASN A 40 6.89 3.96 37.37
N GLY A 41 7.29 4.16 36.11
CA GLY A 41 8.65 3.93 35.65
C GLY A 41 9.68 4.85 36.32
N ALA A 42 9.31 6.09 36.65
CA ALA A 42 10.15 7.00 37.41
C ALA A 42 10.39 6.53 38.85
N VAL A 43 9.36 5.93 39.48
CA VAL A 43 9.40 5.44 40.86
C VAL A 43 10.04 4.03 40.95
N GLY A 44 10.07 3.27 39.85
CA GLY A 44 10.69 1.95 39.71
C GLY A 44 9.68 0.80 39.80
N ASP A 45 9.74 -0.16 38.85
CA ASP A 45 8.81 -1.29 38.80
C ASP A 45 9.03 -2.31 39.93
N LYS A 46 7.92 -2.63 40.62
CA LYS A 46 7.71 -3.60 41.73
C LYS A 46 7.93 -3.07 43.15
N VAL A 47 6.92 -2.39 43.66
CA VAL A 47 6.55 -2.45 45.09
C VAL A 47 5.13 -3.05 45.16
N PRO A 48 4.95 -4.28 45.67
CA PRO A 48 3.60 -4.80 45.96
C PRO A 48 2.90 -3.86 46.95
N ASP A 49 1.57 -3.73 46.85
CA ASP A 49 0.72 -2.83 47.67
C ASP A 49 0.93 -2.93 49.20
N ALA A 50 1.64 -3.95 49.70
CA ALA A 50 1.98 -4.13 51.11
C ALA A 50 3.32 -3.49 51.56
N ALA A 51 4.14 -2.93 50.66
CA ALA A 51 5.49 -2.41 50.97
C ALA A 51 5.66 -0.88 50.76
N ILE A 52 4.55 -0.13 50.72
CA ILE A 52 4.55 1.34 50.56
C ILE A 52 5.21 2.06 51.77
N GLN A 53 5.39 1.40 52.91
CA GLN A 53 5.91 2.04 54.13
C GLN A 53 7.45 2.14 54.24
N GLU A 54 8.26 1.38 53.48
CA GLU A 54 9.72 1.37 53.70
C GLU A 54 10.60 1.74 52.48
N GLN A 55 10.06 1.81 51.25
CA GLN A 55 10.85 2.04 50.02
C GLN A 55 10.78 3.41 49.32
N PRO A 56 9.92 4.39 49.67
CA PRO A 56 10.02 5.77 49.13
C PRO A 56 11.39 6.42 49.38
N ALA A 57 12.08 5.96 50.44
CA ALA A 57 13.35 6.52 50.89
C ALA A 57 14.54 6.20 49.96
N ALA A 58 14.55 5.07 49.25
CA ALA A 58 15.74 4.60 48.52
C ALA A 58 15.99 5.36 47.20
N TRP A 59 14.95 5.63 46.40
CA TRP A 59 15.09 6.40 45.16
C TRP A 59 15.23 7.90 45.45
N MET A 60 14.52 8.44 46.46
CA MET A 60 14.72 9.81 46.94
C MET A 60 16.11 10.02 47.57
N ALA A 61 16.70 9.01 48.20
CA ALA A 61 18.10 9.06 48.66
C ALA A 61 19.10 9.16 47.49
N GLY A 62 18.73 8.67 46.31
CA GLY A 62 19.47 8.87 45.06
C GLY A 62 19.40 10.29 44.50
N LEU A 63 18.46 11.13 44.95
CA LEU A 63 18.29 12.52 44.54
C LEU A 63 18.96 13.48 45.54
N HIS A 64 20.28 13.55 45.50
CA HIS A 64 21.08 14.42 46.38
C HIS A 64 21.99 15.38 45.56
N PRO A 65 22.50 16.49 46.14
CA PRO A 65 23.19 17.54 45.37
C PRO A 65 24.35 17.05 44.49
N TRP A 66 25.11 16.05 44.93
CA TRP A 66 26.23 15.47 44.17
C TRP A 66 25.78 14.66 42.95
N SER A 67 24.71 13.87 43.07
CA SER A 67 24.09 13.17 41.94
C SER A 67 23.49 14.17 40.92
N TYR A 68 22.87 15.25 41.40
CA TYR A 68 22.34 16.31 40.55
C TYR A 68 23.45 17.00 39.76
N GLN A 69 24.61 17.26 40.38
CA GLN A 69 25.75 17.85 39.68
C GLN A 69 26.23 16.94 38.53
N ARG A 70 26.33 15.62 38.74
CA ARG A 70 26.70 14.66 37.69
C ARG A 70 25.67 14.63 36.57
N TYR A 71 24.38 14.62 36.92
CA TYR A 71 23.29 14.74 35.95
C TYR A 71 23.36 16.05 35.16
N ALA A 72 23.61 17.19 35.82
CA ALA A 72 23.69 18.49 35.16
C ALA A 72 24.86 18.53 34.17
N VAL A 73 26.01 17.95 34.52
CA VAL A 73 27.15 17.80 33.59
C VAL A 73 26.74 16.95 32.39
N ASP A 74 26.14 15.77 32.61
CA ASP A 74 25.66 14.89 31.53
C ASP A 74 24.64 15.58 30.62
N ALA A 75 23.65 16.28 31.21
CA ALA A 75 22.60 16.99 30.48
C ALA A 75 23.14 18.15 29.64
N VAL A 76 24.10 18.93 30.15
CA VAL A 76 24.78 19.99 29.39
C VAL A 76 25.58 19.39 28.23
N GLN A 77 26.32 18.32 28.47
CA GLN A 77 27.08 17.62 27.44
C GLN A 77 26.16 17.09 26.33
N ARG A 78 25.08 16.38 26.69
CA ARG A 78 24.08 15.90 25.72
C ARG A 78 23.41 17.04 24.96
N SER A 79 23.14 18.17 25.61
CA SER A 79 22.58 19.36 24.95
C SER A 79 23.52 19.92 23.89
N ILE A 80 24.82 20.02 24.18
CA ILE A 80 25.82 20.50 23.21
C ILE A 80 25.89 19.54 22.01
N LEU A 81 25.95 18.23 22.25
CA LEU A 81 25.98 17.21 21.19
C LEU A 81 24.71 17.21 20.34
N PHE A 82 23.54 17.40 20.97
CA PHE A 82 22.26 17.54 20.30
C PHE A 82 22.25 18.77 19.36
N TRP A 83 22.65 19.95 19.86
CA TRP A 83 22.69 21.16 19.04
C TRP A 83 23.72 21.07 17.90
N ASP A 84 24.87 20.47 18.15
CA ASP A 84 25.85 20.19 17.09
C ASP A 84 25.28 19.22 16.04
N THR A 85 24.50 18.21 16.45
CA THR A 85 23.80 17.31 15.52
C THR A 85 22.79 18.08 14.66
N LEU A 86 22.01 19.00 15.24
CA LEU A 86 21.09 19.86 14.46
C LEU A 86 21.84 20.80 13.51
N ARG A 87 23.00 21.34 13.92
CA ARG A 87 23.88 22.13 13.05
C ARG A 87 24.35 21.31 11.85
N GLN A 88 24.84 20.09 12.10
CA GLN A 88 25.27 19.17 11.04
C GLN A 88 24.12 18.80 10.10
N ARG A 89 22.90 18.64 10.59
CA ARG A 89 21.70 18.45 9.75
C ARG A 89 21.52 19.63 8.79
N GLY A 90 21.61 20.86 9.30
CA GLY A 90 21.52 22.08 8.50
C GLY A 90 22.62 22.18 7.44
N ASP A 91 23.85 21.82 7.79
CA ASP A 91 24.99 21.80 6.86
C ASP A 91 24.80 20.75 5.76
N ASN A 92 24.40 19.53 6.13
CA ASN A 92 24.07 18.46 5.18
C ASN A 92 22.95 18.88 4.21
N PHE A 93 21.91 19.54 4.71
CA PHE A 93 20.83 20.08 3.89
C PHE A 93 21.35 21.08 2.84
N LEU A 94 22.20 22.02 3.25
CA LEU A 94 22.78 23.03 2.38
C LEU A 94 23.74 22.43 1.33
N GLU A 95 24.57 21.48 1.75
CA GLU A 95 25.48 20.76 0.86
C GLU A 95 24.71 19.99 -0.22
N ARG A 96 23.66 19.27 0.18
CA ARG A 96 22.80 18.51 -0.75
C ARG A 96 22.07 19.43 -1.72
N ALA A 97 21.52 20.55 -1.23
CA ALA A 97 20.86 21.53 -2.07
C ALA A 97 21.82 22.14 -3.11
N ALA A 98 23.10 22.32 -2.77
CA ALA A 98 24.14 22.79 -3.68
C ALA A 98 24.55 21.74 -4.72
N LYS A 99 24.52 20.44 -4.37
CA LYS A 99 24.87 19.31 -5.25
C LYS A 99 23.68 18.79 -6.09
N GLY A 100 22.60 19.55 -6.23
CA GLY A 100 21.46 19.18 -7.07
C GLY A 100 20.54 18.09 -6.50
N SER A 101 20.63 17.80 -5.20
CA SER A 101 19.73 16.87 -4.49
C SER A 101 19.68 15.45 -5.05
N ALA A 102 20.82 14.84 -5.40
CA ALA A 102 20.89 13.49 -5.94
C ALA A 102 20.05 12.44 -5.14
N PRO A 103 19.54 11.38 -5.82
CA PRO A 103 18.79 10.30 -5.19
C PRO A 103 19.50 9.71 -3.97
N VAL A 104 18.74 9.37 -2.93
CA VAL A 104 19.29 8.81 -1.68
C VAL A 104 19.43 7.29 -1.74
N LEU A 105 20.02 6.78 -2.81
CA LEU A 105 20.26 5.35 -2.99
C LEU A 105 21.54 4.93 -2.24
N HIS A 106 21.47 3.78 -1.55
CA HIS A 106 22.64 3.15 -0.93
C HIS A 106 23.57 2.53 -1.98
N PHE A 107 23.01 2.10 -3.11
CA PHE A 107 23.72 1.42 -4.18
C PHE A 107 24.17 2.39 -5.28
N ASP A 108 25.29 2.07 -5.91
CA ASP A 108 25.73 2.74 -7.14
C ASP A 108 24.74 2.48 -8.27
N TYR A 109 24.64 3.42 -9.22
CA TYR A 109 23.69 3.34 -10.31
C TYR A 109 24.20 4.01 -11.59
N GLU A 110 23.64 3.56 -12.71
CA GLU A 110 23.84 4.14 -14.04
C GLU A 110 22.52 4.71 -14.55
N THR A 111 22.52 5.96 -15.02
CA THR A 111 21.35 6.54 -15.70
C THR A 111 21.30 6.00 -17.13
N ILE A 112 20.27 5.20 -17.42
CA ILE A 112 20.11 4.54 -18.73
C ILE A 112 19.22 5.37 -19.67
N LEU A 113 18.16 5.97 -19.13
CA LEU A 113 17.28 6.89 -19.87
C LEU A 113 17.02 8.15 -19.07
N ASP A 114 17.05 9.29 -19.76
CA ASP A 114 16.71 10.60 -19.21
C ASP A 114 15.49 11.15 -19.94
N GLY A 115 14.36 11.23 -19.22
CA GLY A 115 13.07 11.67 -19.74
C GLY A 115 13.06 13.13 -20.18
N ARG A 116 14.05 13.95 -19.79
CA ARG A 116 14.18 15.34 -20.25
C ARG A 116 14.53 15.40 -21.73
N GLY A 117 15.14 14.34 -22.27
CA GLY A 117 15.44 14.20 -23.69
C GLY A 117 14.29 13.66 -24.54
N PHE A 118 13.13 13.32 -23.94
CA PHE A 118 11.99 12.78 -24.70
C PHE A 118 11.24 13.86 -25.48
N ALA A 119 10.44 13.44 -26.46
CA ALA A 119 9.61 14.34 -27.26
C ALA A 119 8.66 15.19 -26.40
N ARG A 120 8.20 14.63 -25.27
CA ARG A 120 7.58 15.37 -24.17
C ARG A 120 8.50 15.27 -22.96
N PRO A 121 9.30 16.31 -22.67
CA PRO A 121 10.27 16.29 -21.59
C PRO A 121 9.60 16.08 -20.23
N VAL A 122 10.18 15.17 -19.44
CA VAL A 122 9.81 15.00 -18.03
C VAL A 122 11.07 14.92 -17.18
N ASN A 123 11.01 15.39 -15.94
CA ASN A 123 12.13 15.36 -15.00
C ASN A 123 12.39 13.97 -14.40
N TYR A 124 12.04 12.89 -15.10
CA TYR A 124 12.21 11.51 -14.65
C TYR A 124 13.34 10.84 -15.41
N ALA A 125 13.99 9.87 -14.76
CA ALA A 125 15.08 9.09 -15.33
C ALA A 125 14.96 7.63 -14.90
N LEU A 126 15.35 6.73 -15.79
CA LEU A 126 15.51 5.30 -15.49
C LEU A 126 16.94 5.04 -15.05
N LEU A 127 17.09 4.54 -13.83
CA LEU A 127 18.36 4.12 -13.26
C LEU A 127 18.47 2.61 -13.29
N ARG A 128 19.65 2.08 -13.66
CA ARG A 128 20.04 0.69 -13.44
C ARG A 128 20.90 0.63 -12.19
N ILE A 129 20.54 -0.23 -11.24
CA ILE A 129 21.33 -0.41 -10.02
C ILE A 129 22.52 -1.32 -10.31
N VAL A 130 23.71 -0.90 -9.89
CA VAL A 130 24.94 -1.68 -9.97
C VAL A 130 24.96 -2.63 -8.77
N PRO A 131 25.05 -3.96 -8.98
CA PRO A 131 25.12 -4.92 -7.88
C PRO A 131 26.34 -4.65 -6.99
N PRO A 132 26.18 -4.67 -5.65
CA PRO A 132 27.31 -4.49 -4.74
C PRO A 132 28.29 -5.67 -4.84
N ALA A 133 29.52 -5.47 -4.36
CA ALA A 133 30.57 -6.49 -4.41
C ALA A 133 30.09 -7.81 -3.76
N GLY A 134 30.24 -8.92 -4.50
CA GLY A 134 29.82 -10.26 -4.05
C GLY A 134 28.37 -10.63 -4.40
N VAL A 135 27.58 -9.71 -4.97
CA VAL A 135 26.23 -9.99 -5.48
C VAL A 135 26.27 -10.01 -7.01
N THR A 136 25.73 -11.07 -7.62
CA THR A 136 25.63 -11.22 -9.08
C THR A 136 24.17 -11.29 -9.50
N THR A 137 23.81 -10.49 -10.50
CA THR A 137 22.47 -10.53 -11.12
C THR A 137 22.53 -11.22 -12.47
N ASP A 138 21.48 -11.95 -12.81
CA ASP A 138 21.35 -12.69 -14.06
C ASP A 138 20.39 -11.94 -15.01
N PRO A 139 20.84 -11.47 -16.18
CA PRO A 139 19.97 -10.80 -17.15
C PRO A 139 18.80 -11.66 -17.68
N ALA A 140 18.86 -12.99 -17.56
CA ALA A 140 17.76 -13.88 -17.93
C ALA A 140 16.69 -13.99 -16.83
N LYS A 141 17.01 -13.58 -15.59
CA LYS A 141 16.01 -13.49 -14.53
C LYS A 141 15.17 -12.23 -14.70
N ARG A 142 13.93 -12.32 -14.20
CA ARG A 142 12.95 -11.24 -14.24
C ARG A 142 13.52 -9.94 -13.64
N PRO A 143 13.50 -8.81 -14.37
CA PRO A 143 13.91 -7.53 -13.84
C PRO A 143 12.84 -6.94 -12.90
N TYR A 144 13.29 -6.19 -11.90
CA TYR A 144 12.44 -5.45 -10.98
C TYR A 144 12.55 -3.95 -11.27
N LEU A 145 11.42 -3.27 -11.41
CA LEU A 145 11.34 -1.82 -11.57
C LEU A 145 10.66 -1.20 -10.34
N ILE A 146 11.40 -0.39 -9.58
CA ILE A 146 10.91 0.25 -8.35
C ILE A 146 10.53 1.70 -8.64
N ILE A 147 9.30 2.07 -8.30
CA ILE A 147 8.73 3.42 -8.42
C ILE A 147 8.49 3.96 -7.01
N ASP A 148 9.30 4.94 -6.62
CA ASP A 148 9.23 5.58 -5.32
C ASP A 148 8.21 6.73 -5.27
N PRO A 149 7.71 7.10 -4.08
CA PRO A 149 6.69 8.13 -3.96
C PRO A 149 7.23 9.53 -4.27
N ARG A 150 6.51 10.28 -5.12
CA ARG A 150 6.71 11.73 -5.29
C ARG A 150 5.90 12.55 -4.26
N ALA A 151 6.01 12.16 -2.99
CA ALA A 151 5.24 12.74 -1.88
C ALA A 151 5.91 13.98 -1.25
N GLY A 152 6.54 14.82 -2.08
CA GLY A 152 7.28 16.02 -1.67
C GLY A 152 8.76 15.79 -1.32
N HIS A 153 9.16 14.54 -1.08
CA HIS A 153 10.56 14.14 -0.89
C HIS A 153 11.23 13.74 -2.20
N GLY A 154 12.55 13.53 -2.16
CA GLY A 154 13.31 12.96 -3.26
C GLY A 154 13.21 11.44 -3.41
N PRO A 155 13.62 10.89 -4.56
CA PRO A 155 13.59 9.46 -4.84
C PRO A 155 14.74 8.71 -4.15
N GLY A 156 14.62 7.38 -4.11
CA GLY A 156 15.66 6.46 -3.62
C GLY A 156 15.34 5.82 -2.27
N ILE A 157 14.16 6.09 -1.69
CA ILE A 157 13.76 5.55 -0.40
C ILE A 157 13.61 4.02 -0.44
N GLY A 158 13.17 3.44 -1.57
CA GLY A 158 13.09 1.99 -1.79
C GLY A 158 14.45 1.28 -1.89
N GLY A 159 15.54 2.04 -2.00
CA GLY A 159 16.93 1.57 -2.06
C GLY A 159 17.84 2.22 -1.00
N PHE A 160 17.25 2.79 0.05
CA PHE A 160 17.94 3.62 1.05
C PHE A 160 18.92 2.84 1.94
N LYS A 161 18.81 1.52 1.99
CA LYS A 161 19.66 0.62 2.80
C LYS A 161 20.02 -0.63 2.00
N ASP A 162 21.07 -1.34 2.43
CA ASP A 162 21.37 -2.67 1.88
C ASP A 162 20.18 -3.64 2.10
N ASP A 163 19.59 -3.62 3.29
CA ASP A 163 18.34 -4.32 3.61
C ASP A 163 17.12 -3.54 3.10
N SER A 164 17.00 -3.41 1.79
CA SER A 164 15.88 -2.75 1.09
C SER A 164 15.27 -3.66 0.03
N GLN A 165 14.19 -3.21 -0.62
CA GLN A 165 13.55 -3.93 -1.72
C GLN A 165 14.55 -4.24 -2.84
N ALA A 166 15.39 -3.25 -3.18
CA ALA A 166 16.44 -3.37 -4.17
C ALA A 166 17.48 -4.43 -3.76
N GLY A 167 17.98 -4.36 -2.53
CA GLY A 167 18.98 -5.30 -2.02
C GLY A 167 18.45 -6.73 -1.94
N VAL A 168 17.19 -6.92 -1.54
CA VAL A 168 16.54 -8.24 -1.52
C VAL A 168 16.44 -8.84 -2.92
N ALA A 169 15.96 -8.08 -3.91
CA ALA A 169 15.83 -8.54 -5.29
C ALA A 169 17.20 -8.87 -5.92
N MET A 170 18.21 -8.02 -5.72
CA MET A 170 19.56 -8.27 -6.23
C MET A 170 20.21 -9.49 -5.57
N ARG A 171 20.03 -9.70 -4.26
CA ARG A 171 20.53 -10.90 -3.57
C ARG A 171 19.84 -12.19 -4.05
N ALA A 172 18.62 -12.10 -4.55
CA ALA A 172 17.94 -13.20 -5.25
C ALA A 172 18.40 -13.38 -6.71
N GLY A 173 19.31 -12.53 -7.20
CA GLY A 173 19.93 -12.57 -8.52
C GLY A 173 19.16 -11.82 -9.60
N HIS A 174 18.17 -11.00 -9.24
CA HIS A 174 17.38 -10.25 -10.23
C HIS A 174 18.01 -8.91 -10.60
N PRO A 175 17.99 -8.50 -11.88
CA PRO A 175 18.31 -7.14 -12.29
C PRO A 175 17.34 -6.14 -11.64
N VAL A 176 17.84 -5.01 -11.14
CA VAL A 176 17.02 -3.98 -10.48
C VAL A 176 17.18 -2.63 -11.16
N TYR A 177 16.04 -1.98 -11.40
CA TYR A 177 15.92 -0.66 -11.98
C TYR A 177 15.09 0.24 -11.06
N PHE A 178 15.38 1.54 -11.08
CA PHE A 178 14.64 2.56 -10.35
C PHE A 178 14.11 3.64 -11.30
N VAL A 179 12.85 4.00 -11.11
CA VAL A 179 12.31 5.24 -11.66
C VAL A 179 12.65 6.36 -10.68
N SER A 180 13.59 7.21 -11.08
CA SER A 180 14.03 8.38 -10.33
C SER A 180 13.50 9.66 -10.96
N PHE A 181 13.52 10.76 -10.22
CA PHE A 181 13.17 12.08 -10.73
C PHE A 181 14.12 13.15 -10.17
N PHE A 182 14.29 14.25 -10.92
CA PHE A 182 15.09 15.41 -10.52
C PHE A 182 14.24 16.37 -9.67
N ARG A 183 14.90 17.28 -8.96
CA ARG A 183 14.20 18.22 -8.05
C ARG A 183 13.19 19.10 -8.77
N ASP A 184 13.63 19.70 -9.87
CA ASP A 184 12.89 20.70 -10.62
C ASP A 184 12.14 19.99 -11.77
N PRO A 185 10.81 20.19 -11.93
CA PRO A 185 10.04 19.63 -13.03
C PRO A 185 10.39 20.32 -14.36
N GLU A 186 10.20 19.61 -15.48
CA GLU A 186 10.33 20.22 -16.80
C GLU A 186 9.15 21.17 -17.07
N PRO A 187 9.34 22.31 -17.76
CA PRO A 187 8.26 23.23 -18.06
C PRO A 187 7.10 22.56 -18.81
N GLY A 188 5.87 22.69 -18.29
CA GLY A 188 4.67 22.14 -18.92
C GLY A 188 4.47 20.63 -18.75
N GLN A 189 5.40 19.93 -18.08
CA GLN A 189 5.24 18.52 -17.72
C GLN A 189 3.94 18.28 -16.92
N THR A 190 3.19 17.24 -17.31
CA THR A 190 1.99 16.77 -16.61
C THR A 190 2.16 15.36 -16.05
N MET A 191 1.26 14.93 -15.16
CA MET A 191 1.25 13.55 -14.65
C MET A 191 1.04 12.50 -15.75
N LEU A 192 0.34 12.84 -16.83
CA LEU A 192 0.12 11.92 -17.96
C LEU A 192 1.38 11.78 -18.82
N ASP A 193 2.17 12.84 -18.94
CA ASP A 193 3.47 12.77 -19.61
C ASP A 193 4.46 11.93 -18.80
N VAL A 194 4.43 12.03 -17.47
CA VAL A 194 5.20 11.15 -16.56
C VAL A 194 4.82 9.68 -16.77
N CYS A 195 3.53 9.35 -16.72
CA CYS A 195 3.03 7.99 -16.98
C CYS A 195 3.46 7.47 -18.37
N SER A 196 3.44 8.34 -19.39
CA SER A 196 3.90 8.01 -20.75
C SER A 196 5.42 7.75 -20.82
N ALA A 197 6.21 8.47 -20.03
CA ALA A 197 7.65 8.26 -19.91
C ALA A 197 7.97 6.96 -19.17
N GLU A 198 7.24 6.65 -18.09
CA GLU A 198 7.35 5.37 -17.38
C GLU A 198 7.05 4.17 -18.30
N GLY A 199 6.07 4.30 -19.20
CA GLY A 199 5.80 3.29 -20.24
C GLY A 199 6.99 3.06 -21.17
N GLN A 200 7.71 4.12 -21.54
CA GLN A 200 8.95 4.00 -22.32
C GLN A 200 10.07 3.34 -21.51
N PHE A 201 10.16 3.62 -20.20
CA PHE A 201 11.14 2.98 -19.32
C PHE A 201 10.91 1.47 -19.23
N VAL A 202 9.67 1.01 -19.01
CA VAL A 202 9.36 -0.43 -18.95
C VAL A 202 9.71 -1.11 -20.28
N LYS A 203 9.33 -0.52 -21.42
CA LYS A 203 9.68 -1.05 -22.75
C LYS A 203 11.19 -1.17 -22.94
N HIS A 204 11.95 -0.19 -22.46
CA HIS A 204 13.41 -0.25 -22.51
C HIS A 204 13.98 -1.36 -21.62
N VAL A 205 13.48 -1.51 -20.39
CA VAL A 205 13.87 -2.62 -19.50
C VAL A 205 13.58 -3.97 -20.18
N ARG A 206 12.42 -4.15 -20.81
CA ARG A 206 12.10 -5.36 -21.58
C ARG A 206 13.11 -5.62 -22.69
N ALA A 207 13.48 -4.59 -23.45
CA ALA A 207 14.45 -4.71 -24.53
C ALA A 207 15.84 -5.14 -24.05
N LEU A 208 16.24 -4.76 -22.82
CA LEU A 208 17.48 -5.20 -22.19
C LEU A 208 17.42 -6.65 -21.69
N HIS A 209 16.22 -7.20 -21.49
CA HIS A 209 16.00 -8.53 -20.93
C HIS A 209 15.06 -9.39 -21.81
N PRO A 210 15.42 -9.66 -23.08
CA PRO A 210 14.54 -10.37 -24.01
C PRO A 210 14.28 -11.84 -23.64
N ALA A 211 15.16 -12.43 -22.82
CA ALA A 211 15.05 -13.82 -22.37
C ALA A 211 14.33 -13.97 -21.01
N SER A 212 13.94 -12.87 -20.37
CA SER A 212 13.25 -12.90 -19.09
C SER A 212 11.74 -12.76 -19.26
N GLU A 213 11.01 -13.12 -18.21
CA GLU A 213 9.60 -12.74 -18.06
C GLU A 213 9.44 -11.22 -17.93
N LYS A 214 8.19 -10.74 -18.02
CA LYS A 214 7.86 -9.31 -17.93
C LYS A 214 8.34 -8.70 -16.58
N PRO A 215 8.80 -7.44 -16.56
CA PRO A 215 9.32 -6.82 -15.35
C PRO A 215 8.31 -6.77 -14.20
N ALA A 216 8.72 -7.16 -13.00
CA ALA A 216 7.91 -6.95 -11.80
C ALA A 216 7.95 -5.47 -11.40
N ILE A 217 6.79 -4.85 -11.18
CA ILE A 217 6.69 -3.43 -10.86
C ILE A 217 6.40 -3.28 -9.37
N ILE A 218 7.26 -2.56 -8.65
CA ILE A 218 7.06 -2.24 -7.23
C ILE A 218 6.68 -0.76 -7.13
N GLY A 219 5.50 -0.47 -6.60
CA GLY A 219 5.04 0.88 -6.35
C GLY A 219 4.93 1.17 -4.86
N ASN A 220 5.70 2.15 -4.37
CA ASN A 220 5.74 2.52 -2.95
C ASN A 220 4.90 3.78 -2.69
N CYS A 221 3.93 3.71 -1.77
CA CYS A 221 3.05 4.84 -1.42
C CYS A 221 2.46 5.47 -2.70
N GLN A 222 2.80 6.72 -3.04
CA GLN A 222 2.35 7.37 -4.27
C GLN A 222 2.83 6.65 -5.56
N GLY A 223 3.99 6.01 -5.53
CA GLY A 223 4.46 5.17 -6.64
C GLY A 223 3.53 3.99 -6.92
N GLY A 224 2.68 3.59 -5.97
CA GLY A 224 1.68 2.54 -6.16
C GLY A 224 0.61 2.91 -7.19
N TRP A 225 0.00 4.09 -7.09
CA TRP A 225 -0.97 4.50 -8.11
C TRP A 225 -0.31 4.78 -9.46
N ALA A 226 0.94 5.27 -9.49
CA ALA A 226 1.71 5.42 -10.73
C ALA A 226 1.94 4.05 -11.40
N ALA A 227 2.36 3.04 -10.62
CA ALA A 227 2.51 1.66 -11.09
C ALA A 227 1.20 1.08 -11.63
N MET A 228 0.06 1.36 -10.99
CA MET A 228 -1.26 0.92 -11.44
C MET A 228 -1.68 1.62 -12.75
N MET A 229 -1.45 2.93 -12.89
CA MET A 229 -1.71 3.67 -14.13
C MET A 229 -0.82 3.17 -15.28
N LEU A 230 0.46 2.93 -15.00
CA LEU A 230 1.43 2.36 -15.93
C LEU A 230 0.99 0.98 -16.42
N ALA A 231 0.61 0.09 -15.50
CA ALA A 231 0.17 -1.26 -15.83
C ALA A 231 -1.15 -1.27 -16.60
N ALA A 232 -2.10 -0.38 -16.25
CA ALA A 232 -3.36 -0.27 -16.98
C ALA A 232 -3.19 0.33 -18.39
N SER A 233 -2.19 1.20 -18.60
CA SER A 233 -1.91 1.81 -19.90
C SER A 233 -0.97 1.00 -20.79
N SER A 234 -0.18 0.10 -20.21
CA SER A 234 0.77 -0.78 -20.92
C SER A 234 0.70 -2.23 -20.40
N PRO A 235 -0.48 -2.88 -20.42
CA PRO A 235 -0.67 -4.22 -19.84
C PRO A 235 0.20 -5.31 -20.51
N ASP A 236 0.55 -5.12 -21.77
CA ASP A 236 1.42 -6.03 -22.52
C ASP A 236 2.89 -5.99 -22.05
N ASP A 237 3.30 -4.89 -21.41
CA ASP A 237 4.69 -4.64 -21.05
C ASP A 237 4.99 -4.88 -19.57
N THR A 238 3.99 -4.85 -18.70
CA THR A 238 4.18 -4.98 -17.24
C THR A 238 3.98 -6.42 -16.76
N GLY A 239 4.76 -6.83 -15.77
CA GLY A 239 4.57 -8.07 -15.02
C GLY A 239 3.70 -7.86 -13.78
N PRO A 240 3.77 -8.75 -12.77
CA PRO A 240 3.08 -8.61 -11.49
C PRO A 240 3.41 -7.30 -10.80
N LEU A 241 2.41 -6.80 -10.08
CA LEU A 241 2.47 -5.54 -9.36
C LEU A 241 2.58 -5.80 -7.87
N LEU A 242 3.54 -5.16 -7.21
CA LEU A 242 3.62 -5.11 -5.76
C LEU A 242 3.38 -3.67 -5.30
N ILE A 243 2.22 -3.46 -4.68
CA ILE A 243 1.73 -2.14 -4.28
C ILE A 243 1.82 -2.02 -2.75
N ASN A 244 2.75 -1.19 -2.28
CA ASN A 244 3.12 -1.11 -0.87
C ASN A 244 2.59 0.18 -0.23
N GLY A 245 1.62 0.04 0.69
CA GLY A 245 1.04 1.17 1.42
C GLY A 245 0.53 2.27 0.49
N ALA A 246 -0.03 1.94 -0.67
CA ALA A 246 -0.51 2.93 -1.63
C ALA A 246 -1.97 3.29 -1.38
N PRO A 247 -2.31 4.57 -1.20
CA PRO A 247 -3.69 4.99 -1.02
C PRO A 247 -4.41 4.90 -2.36
N MET A 248 -5.23 3.87 -2.50
CA MET A 248 -6.02 3.58 -3.71
C MET A 248 -7.51 3.81 -3.46
N SER A 249 -7.94 4.18 -2.25
CA SER A 249 -9.32 4.55 -1.90
C SER A 249 -9.31 5.65 -0.84
N TYR A 250 -9.08 6.88 -1.28
CA TYR A 250 -8.72 8.03 -0.44
C TYR A 250 -9.80 8.44 0.57
N VAL A 251 -11.07 8.18 0.25
CA VAL A 251 -12.20 8.52 1.13
C VAL A 251 -12.53 7.43 2.12
N SER A 252 -11.96 6.22 1.97
CA SER A 252 -12.28 5.10 2.85
C SER A 252 -11.70 5.28 4.24
N GLY A 253 -12.52 4.95 5.24
CA GLY A 253 -12.20 5.09 6.65
C GLY A 253 -11.62 3.82 7.25
N ALA A 254 -10.63 3.97 8.13
CA ALA A 254 -10.26 2.94 9.06
C ALA A 254 -11.19 2.98 10.27
N TRP A 255 -11.85 1.86 10.56
CA TRP A 255 -12.77 1.75 11.70
C TRP A 255 -12.26 0.70 12.69
N ASN A 256 -11.00 0.83 13.13
CA ASN A 256 -10.46 0.03 14.22
C ASN A 256 -10.89 0.59 15.59
N GLU A 257 -11.11 -0.28 16.56
CA GLU A 257 -11.44 0.11 17.95
C GLU A 257 -10.22 0.67 18.74
N GLY A 258 -9.08 0.87 18.08
CA GLY A 258 -7.79 1.32 18.65
C GLY A 258 -7.14 2.49 17.88
N GLU A 259 -5.82 2.65 18.02
CA GLU A 259 -5.05 3.66 17.27
C GLU A 259 -5.11 3.37 15.76
N GLY A 260 -5.43 4.39 14.97
CA GLY A 260 -5.56 4.24 13.52
C GLY A 260 -6.76 4.95 12.91
N ASP A 261 -7.24 6.04 13.51
CA ASP A 261 -8.08 6.96 12.74
C ASP A 261 -7.21 7.56 11.64
N ASN A 262 -7.71 7.57 10.42
CA ASN A 262 -7.02 8.16 9.28
C ASN A 262 -7.51 9.60 9.09
N PRO A 263 -7.02 10.59 9.87
CA PRO A 263 -7.53 11.96 9.81
C PRO A 263 -7.27 12.63 8.47
N MET A 264 -6.30 12.14 7.68
CA MET A 264 -5.96 12.74 6.39
C MET A 264 -7.13 12.74 5.40
N ARG A 265 -8.03 11.75 5.46
CA ARG A 265 -9.19 11.71 4.56
C ARG A 265 -10.02 13.00 4.66
N TYR A 266 -10.15 13.58 5.85
CA TYR A 266 -10.97 14.77 6.08
C TYR A 266 -10.32 16.07 5.61
N ALA A 267 -9.00 16.09 5.41
CA ALA A 267 -8.25 17.31 5.11
C ALA A 267 -8.73 17.98 3.82
N GLY A 268 -9.03 17.20 2.78
CA GLY A 268 -9.56 17.73 1.51
C GLY A 268 -10.86 18.52 1.71
N GLY A 269 -11.76 18.05 2.56
CA GLY A 269 -12.98 18.79 2.92
C GLY A 269 -12.69 19.99 3.83
N MET A 270 -11.89 19.82 4.87
CA MET A 270 -11.64 20.88 5.84
C MET A 270 -10.84 22.06 5.27
N LEU A 271 -10.04 21.84 4.23
CA LEU A 271 -9.32 22.88 3.49
C LEU A 271 -10.13 23.48 2.33
N GLY A 272 -11.38 23.07 2.16
CA GLY A 272 -12.28 23.59 1.12
C GLY A 272 -12.01 23.05 -0.29
N GLY A 273 -11.35 21.90 -0.41
CA GLY A 273 -11.10 21.21 -1.67
C GLY A 273 -9.71 21.44 -2.26
N THR A 274 -9.61 21.37 -3.59
CA THR A 274 -8.36 21.34 -4.35
C THR A 274 -7.74 22.72 -4.59
N TRP A 275 -8.53 23.80 -4.47
CA TRP A 275 -8.14 25.16 -4.86
C TRP A 275 -6.87 25.65 -4.16
N LEU A 276 -6.65 25.24 -2.91
CA LEU A 276 -5.47 25.64 -2.13
C LEU A 276 -4.16 25.17 -2.79
N SER A 277 -4.17 23.98 -3.41
CA SER A 277 -3.00 23.45 -4.11
C SER A 277 -2.67 24.26 -5.35
N SER A 278 -3.71 24.70 -6.08
CA SER A 278 -3.56 25.61 -7.22
C SER A 278 -3.07 26.98 -6.77
N PHE A 279 -3.64 27.52 -5.69
CA PHE A 279 -3.26 28.80 -5.12
C PHE A 279 -1.79 28.84 -4.69
N VAL A 280 -1.34 27.83 -3.95
CA VAL A 280 0.07 27.73 -3.51
C VAL A 280 1.02 27.55 -4.70
N ALA A 281 0.62 26.77 -5.71
CA ALA A 281 1.42 26.62 -6.93
C ALA A 281 1.50 27.94 -7.72
N ASP A 282 0.41 28.69 -7.83
CA ASP A 282 0.37 29.99 -8.51
C ASP A 282 1.21 31.04 -7.75
N LEU A 283 1.18 31.06 -6.41
CA LEU A 283 2.13 31.83 -5.60
C LEU A 283 3.59 31.41 -5.81
N GLY A 284 3.82 30.13 -6.10
CA GLY A 284 5.12 29.56 -6.47
C GLY A 284 5.52 29.78 -7.93
N ASN A 285 4.82 30.65 -8.65
CA ASN A 285 4.98 30.96 -10.08
C ASN A 285 4.78 29.73 -10.98
N GLY A 286 3.70 28.99 -10.75
CA GLY A 286 3.36 27.76 -11.48
C GLY A 286 4.04 26.49 -10.95
N ILE A 287 4.82 26.61 -9.87
CA ILE A 287 5.54 25.50 -9.25
C ILE A 287 5.05 25.31 -7.82
N PHE A 288 4.54 24.12 -7.53
CA PHE A 288 4.17 23.68 -6.20
C PHE A 288 5.38 23.19 -5.42
N ASP A 289 5.51 23.67 -4.18
CA ASP A 289 6.59 23.28 -3.28
C ASP A 289 6.21 22.03 -2.45
N GLY A 290 6.90 20.91 -2.71
CA GLY A 290 6.68 19.65 -2.00
C GLY A 290 6.92 19.73 -0.49
N ALA A 291 7.58 20.78 0.01
CA ALA A 291 7.70 21.02 1.46
C ALA A 291 6.32 21.12 2.16
N HIS A 292 5.27 21.58 1.45
CA HIS A 292 3.91 21.57 2.01
C HIS A 292 3.36 20.15 2.21
N LEU A 293 3.71 19.20 1.33
CA LEU A 293 3.32 17.79 1.51
C LEU A 293 4.06 17.18 2.69
N VAL A 294 5.37 17.44 2.81
CA VAL A 294 6.16 16.97 3.95
C VAL A 294 5.63 17.54 5.27
N GLN A 295 5.25 18.81 5.29
CA GLN A 295 4.64 19.43 6.47
C GLN A 295 3.32 18.75 6.86
N ASN A 296 2.51 18.33 5.90
CA ASN A 296 1.30 17.55 6.18
C ASN A 296 1.63 16.21 6.85
N PHE A 297 2.68 15.51 6.41
CA PHE A 297 3.13 14.29 7.09
C PHE A 297 3.63 14.56 8.53
N GLU A 298 4.39 15.63 8.75
CA GLU A 298 4.87 15.98 10.10
C GLU A 298 3.71 16.29 11.05
N ASN A 299 2.64 16.93 10.55
CA ASN A 299 1.45 17.26 11.32
C ASN A 299 0.62 16.03 11.75
N LEU A 300 0.83 14.86 11.15
CA LEU A 300 0.08 13.64 11.52
C LEU A 300 0.54 13.04 12.83
N ASN A 301 1.81 13.26 13.20
CA ASN A 301 2.33 12.84 14.48
C ASN A 301 3.15 13.97 15.12
N PRO A 302 2.49 14.97 15.74
CA PRO A 302 3.18 16.07 16.42
C PRO A 302 4.09 15.61 17.56
N ALA A 303 3.73 14.54 18.29
CA ALA A 303 4.58 13.98 19.34
C ALA A 303 5.94 13.58 18.77
N ASN A 304 5.95 12.82 17.68
CA ASN A 304 7.20 12.45 17.00
C ASN A 304 7.91 13.64 16.34
N SER A 305 7.18 14.45 15.55
CA SER A 305 7.76 15.49 14.70
C SER A 305 8.31 16.69 15.48
N LEU A 306 7.70 17.03 16.63
CA LEU A 306 8.09 18.16 17.46
C LEU A 306 8.94 17.75 18.67
N TRP A 307 8.83 16.50 19.13
CA TRP A 307 9.45 16.06 20.39
C TRP A 307 10.24 14.76 20.26
N ASP A 308 9.61 13.59 20.07
CA ASP A 308 10.24 12.29 20.31
C ASP A 308 11.49 12.07 19.46
N LYS A 309 11.47 12.48 18.18
CA LYS A 309 12.64 12.35 17.29
C LYS A 309 13.84 13.14 17.81
N TYR A 310 13.60 14.32 18.37
CA TYR A 310 14.63 15.20 18.92
C TYR A 310 15.06 14.75 20.30
N TYR A 311 14.11 14.37 21.15
CA TYR A 311 14.40 13.84 22.48
C TYR A 311 15.24 12.57 22.38
N LYS A 312 14.99 11.69 21.42
CA LYS A 312 15.83 10.50 21.19
C LYS A 312 17.28 10.87 20.85
N VAL A 313 17.49 11.85 19.96
CA VAL A 313 18.84 12.36 19.63
C VAL A 313 19.50 12.96 20.87
N TYR A 314 18.75 13.64 21.72
CA TYR A 314 19.27 14.19 22.98
C TYR A 314 19.56 13.10 24.03
N GLN A 315 18.66 12.14 24.20
CA GLN A 315 18.75 11.04 25.17
C GLN A 315 19.94 10.14 24.87
N ASP A 316 20.09 9.79 23.59
CA ASP A 316 21.10 8.89 23.03
C ASP A 316 22.14 9.67 22.20
N ALA A 317 22.58 10.83 22.70
CA ALA A 317 23.46 11.76 21.98
C ALA A 317 24.79 11.16 21.53
N ASP A 318 25.21 10.05 22.13
CA ASP A 318 26.45 9.36 21.82
C ASP A 318 26.29 8.34 20.65
N THR A 319 25.07 7.88 20.34
CA THR A 319 24.82 6.76 19.40
C THR A 319 23.80 7.06 18.30
N GLU A 320 22.80 7.89 18.59
CA GLU A 320 21.71 8.20 17.68
C GLU A 320 22.06 9.17 16.53
N PRO A 321 22.98 10.16 16.68
CA PRO A 321 23.21 11.18 15.65
C PRO A 321 23.46 10.64 14.24
N ALA A 322 24.25 9.56 14.08
CA ALA A 322 24.53 8.99 12.77
C ALA A 322 23.27 8.48 12.08
N ARG A 323 22.41 7.75 12.80
CA ARG A 323 21.14 7.23 12.29
C ARG A 323 20.17 8.37 11.95
N TYR A 324 20.12 9.39 12.81
CA TYR A 324 19.26 10.57 12.63
C TYR A 324 19.67 11.37 11.39
N LEU A 325 20.95 11.74 11.30
CA LEU A 325 21.48 12.52 10.18
C LEU A 325 21.33 11.79 8.86
N ASP A 326 21.52 10.47 8.83
CA ASP A 326 21.36 9.68 7.61
C ASP A 326 19.91 9.74 7.11
N PHE A 327 18.93 9.52 7.99
CA PHE A 327 17.51 9.65 7.63
C PHE A 327 17.12 11.08 7.19
N GLU A 328 17.64 12.11 7.87
CA GLU A 328 17.37 13.51 7.53
C GLU A 328 17.96 13.94 6.18
N ARG A 329 18.93 13.21 5.62
CA ARG A 329 19.37 13.43 4.22
C ARG A 329 18.22 13.22 3.24
N TRP A 330 17.32 12.29 3.52
CA TRP A 330 16.10 12.09 2.73
C TRP A 330 14.98 13.02 3.19
N TRP A 331 14.63 13.00 4.48
CA TRP A 331 13.49 13.75 5.04
C TRP A 331 13.59 15.27 4.84
N GLY A 332 14.82 15.81 4.90
CA GLY A 332 15.09 17.23 4.71
C GLY A 332 15.15 17.68 3.25
N THR A 333 15.02 16.79 2.26
CA THR A 333 15.16 17.15 0.84
C THR A 333 13.80 17.28 0.15
N TYR A 334 13.44 18.51 -0.21
CA TYR A 334 12.13 18.84 -0.79
C TYR A 334 12.17 18.99 -2.32
N TYR A 335 11.24 18.33 -2.99
CA TYR A 335 11.11 18.28 -4.44
C TYR A 335 9.90 19.07 -4.93
N LEU A 336 9.92 19.48 -6.20
CA LEU A 336 8.94 20.38 -6.77
C LEU A 336 8.02 19.67 -7.77
N LEU A 337 6.83 20.21 -7.95
CA LEU A 337 5.85 19.76 -8.93
C LEU A 337 5.34 20.94 -9.74
N ASN A 338 5.01 20.74 -11.02
CA ASN A 338 4.25 21.74 -11.75
C ASN A 338 2.83 21.85 -11.16
N ARG A 339 2.21 23.01 -11.36
CA ARG A 339 0.82 23.27 -10.96
C ARG A 339 -0.13 22.19 -11.49
N GLU A 340 0.01 21.83 -12.77
CA GLU A 340 -0.82 20.83 -13.44
C GLU A 340 -0.68 19.44 -12.80
N GLU A 341 0.51 19.11 -12.29
CA GLU A 341 0.75 17.82 -11.64
C GLU A 341 0.05 17.73 -10.27
N ILE A 342 0.23 18.73 -9.41
CA ILE A 342 -0.42 18.73 -8.09
C ILE A 342 -1.93 18.90 -8.19
N GLU A 343 -2.41 19.66 -9.18
CA GLU A 343 -3.84 19.81 -9.46
C GLU A 343 -4.42 18.46 -9.89
N PHE A 344 -3.75 17.74 -10.80
CA PHE A 344 -4.17 16.39 -11.19
C PHE A 344 -4.26 15.45 -9.98
N ILE A 345 -3.22 15.42 -9.15
CA ILE A 345 -3.14 14.55 -7.97
C ILE A 345 -4.28 14.86 -6.99
N THR A 346 -4.46 16.12 -6.62
CA THR A 346 -5.46 16.50 -5.60
C THR A 346 -6.88 16.37 -6.12
N ARG A 347 -7.12 16.71 -7.38
CA ARG A 347 -8.45 16.68 -8.00
C ARG A 347 -8.93 15.30 -8.39
N ASN A 348 -8.06 14.47 -8.95
CA ASN A 348 -8.46 13.16 -9.44
C ASN A 348 -8.26 12.06 -8.40
N LEU A 349 -7.25 12.17 -7.55
CA LEU A 349 -6.91 11.12 -6.59
C LEU A 349 -7.55 11.43 -5.23
N PHE A 350 -7.02 12.41 -4.50
CA PHE A 350 -7.37 12.65 -3.10
C PHE A 350 -8.83 13.11 -2.88
N VAL A 351 -9.30 14.10 -3.63
CA VAL A 351 -10.67 14.63 -3.47
C VAL A 351 -11.64 13.92 -4.42
N GLY A 352 -11.21 13.66 -5.65
CA GLY A 352 -12.08 13.07 -6.67
C GLY A 352 -12.26 11.56 -6.54
N ASN A 353 -11.29 10.83 -5.98
CA ASN A 353 -11.35 9.38 -5.81
C ASN A 353 -11.61 8.63 -7.14
N LYS A 354 -11.00 9.09 -8.23
CA LYS A 354 -11.36 8.75 -9.63
C LYS A 354 -10.44 7.74 -10.33
N LEU A 355 -9.34 7.34 -9.70
CA LEU A 355 -8.32 6.55 -10.38
C LEU A 355 -8.85 5.21 -10.92
N TRP A 356 -9.81 4.61 -10.22
CA TRP A 356 -10.44 3.35 -10.58
C TRP A 356 -11.85 3.50 -11.15
N SER A 357 -12.42 4.72 -11.16
CA SER A 357 -13.75 4.97 -11.72
C SER A 357 -13.76 5.05 -13.25
N GLY A 358 -12.59 5.07 -13.89
CA GLY A 358 -12.45 5.28 -15.33
C GLY A 358 -12.63 6.75 -15.76
N ASP A 359 -12.78 7.69 -14.83
CA ASP A 359 -12.93 9.11 -15.16
C ASP A 359 -11.60 9.79 -15.52
N VAL A 360 -10.48 9.19 -15.10
CA VAL A 360 -9.14 9.67 -15.45
C VAL A 360 -8.80 9.16 -16.85
N LYS A 361 -8.60 10.08 -17.80
CA LYS A 361 -8.23 9.77 -19.18
C LYS A 361 -6.73 9.95 -19.40
N GLY A 362 -6.11 8.98 -20.07
CA GLY A 362 -4.73 9.07 -20.52
C GLY A 362 -4.54 10.05 -21.68
N ASN A 363 -3.29 10.23 -22.12
CA ASN A 363 -2.93 11.12 -23.23
C ASN A 363 -3.63 10.76 -24.56
N THR A 364 -4.07 9.52 -24.71
CA THR A 364 -4.81 9.01 -25.88
C THR A 364 -6.33 9.25 -25.78
N GLY A 365 -6.82 9.81 -24.66
CA GLY A 365 -8.23 9.99 -24.36
C GLY A 365 -8.96 8.75 -23.82
N GLN A 366 -8.28 7.60 -23.77
CA GLN A 366 -8.80 6.37 -23.15
C GLN A 366 -8.78 6.50 -21.62
N ALA A 367 -9.83 6.01 -20.97
CA ALA A 367 -9.91 5.91 -19.52
C ALA A 367 -8.88 4.91 -18.99
N PHE A 368 -8.27 5.20 -17.84
CA PHE A 368 -7.54 4.18 -17.09
C PHE A 368 -8.56 3.21 -16.49
N ASP A 369 -8.62 2.00 -17.05
CA ASP A 369 -9.39 0.90 -16.48
C ASP A 369 -8.43 -0.08 -15.78
N LEU A 370 -8.46 -0.09 -14.44
CA LEU A 370 -7.63 -1.01 -13.67
C LEU A 370 -8.00 -2.49 -13.88
N ARG A 371 -9.19 -2.77 -14.44
CA ARG A 371 -9.60 -4.13 -14.83
C ARG A 371 -8.88 -4.63 -16.08
N ALA A 372 -8.16 -3.75 -16.80
CA ALA A 372 -7.32 -4.12 -17.94
C ALA A 372 -5.96 -4.72 -17.51
N ILE A 373 -5.63 -4.68 -16.22
CA ILE A 373 -4.42 -5.30 -15.69
C ILE A 373 -4.64 -6.82 -15.62
N GLU A 374 -3.89 -7.58 -16.42
CA GLU A 374 -4.02 -9.05 -16.49
C GLU A 374 -3.03 -9.80 -15.59
N MET A 375 -2.02 -9.09 -15.08
CA MET A 375 -0.99 -9.63 -14.21
C MET A 375 -1.40 -9.57 -12.73
N PRO A 376 -0.94 -10.52 -11.89
CA PRO A 376 -1.29 -10.53 -10.48
C PRO A 376 -0.94 -9.24 -9.75
N ILE A 377 -1.79 -8.85 -8.80
CA ILE A 377 -1.64 -7.65 -7.99
C ILE A 377 -1.48 -8.04 -6.53
N ILE A 378 -0.35 -7.69 -5.93
CA ILE A 378 -0.05 -7.92 -4.52
C ILE A 378 -0.18 -6.59 -3.78
N LEU A 379 -1.08 -6.54 -2.80
CA LEU A 379 -1.37 -5.38 -1.97
C LEU A 379 -0.78 -5.59 -0.59
N PHE A 380 0.20 -4.76 -0.20
CA PHE A 380 0.78 -4.79 1.13
C PHE A 380 0.28 -3.60 1.96
N ALA A 381 -0.51 -3.88 2.99
CA ALA A 381 -1.05 -2.91 3.93
C ALA A 381 -0.69 -3.25 5.39
N SER A 382 -0.88 -2.30 6.31
CA SER A 382 -0.65 -2.50 7.73
C SER A 382 -1.74 -1.85 8.59
N LEU A 383 -2.16 -2.51 9.67
CA LEU A 383 -3.10 -1.92 10.64
C LEU A 383 -2.44 -0.77 11.44
N GLY A 384 -1.11 -0.74 11.52
CA GLY A 384 -0.36 0.37 12.11
C GLY A 384 -0.16 1.56 11.17
N ASP A 385 -0.65 1.48 9.92
CA ASP A 385 -0.54 2.56 8.94
C ASP A 385 -1.68 3.57 9.11
N ASN A 386 -1.36 4.77 9.58
CA ASN A 386 -2.28 5.88 9.74
C ASN A 386 -2.37 6.82 8.52
N ILE A 387 -1.60 6.53 7.46
CA ILE A 387 -1.59 7.23 6.17
C ILE A 387 -2.46 6.48 5.18
N THR A 388 -2.24 5.17 5.07
CA THR A 388 -2.91 4.26 4.14
C THR A 388 -3.31 2.99 4.89
N PRO A 389 -4.37 3.06 5.71
CA PRO A 389 -4.88 1.88 6.38
C PRO A 389 -5.42 0.86 5.36
N PRO A 390 -5.67 -0.39 5.78
CA PRO A 390 -6.06 -1.47 4.87
C PRO A 390 -7.28 -1.15 4.00
N GLU A 391 -8.26 -0.43 4.55
CA GLU A 391 -9.46 0.00 3.83
C GLU A 391 -9.10 0.93 2.65
N GLN A 392 -8.14 1.85 2.84
CA GLN A 392 -7.66 2.72 1.76
C GLN A 392 -6.78 1.99 0.74
N ALA A 393 -6.06 0.96 1.16
CA ALA A 393 -5.26 0.16 0.25
C ALA A 393 -6.11 -0.81 -0.60
N PHE A 394 -7.28 -1.23 -0.09
CA PHE A 394 -8.03 -2.35 -0.64
C PHE A 394 -9.40 -2.01 -1.25
N ASN A 395 -10.15 -1.04 -0.72
CA ASN A 395 -11.56 -0.85 -1.10
C ASN A 395 -11.81 -0.63 -2.60
N TRP A 396 -10.82 -0.13 -3.35
CA TRP A 396 -10.89 0.02 -4.80
C TRP A 396 -11.14 -1.31 -5.51
N VAL A 397 -10.69 -2.44 -4.94
CA VAL A 397 -10.98 -3.78 -5.45
C VAL A 397 -12.48 -4.03 -5.43
N ALA A 398 -13.17 -3.67 -4.34
CA ALA A 398 -14.63 -3.77 -4.23
C ALA A 398 -15.37 -2.69 -5.05
N ASP A 399 -14.70 -1.58 -5.37
CA ASP A 399 -15.27 -0.56 -6.26
C ASP A 399 -15.27 -0.98 -7.73
N ILE A 400 -14.25 -1.74 -8.18
CA ILE A 400 -14.15 -2.16 -9.57
C ILE A 400 -14.66 -3.58 -9.83
N TYR A 401 -14.60 -4.49 -8.86
CA TYR A 401 -15.13 -5.83 -9.01
C TYR A 401 -16.42 -5.96 -8.19
N GLY A 402 -17.52 -6.32 -8.85
CA GLY A 402 -18.82 -6.49 -8.20
C GLY A 402 -18.93 -7.78 -7.39
N SER A 403 -18.07 -8.77 -7.65
CA SER A 403 -18.04 -10.02 -6.88
C SER A 403 -16.73 -10.80 -7.07
N THR A 404 -16.52 -11.79 -6.22
CA THR A 404 -15.46 -12.80 -6.33
C THR A 404 -15.51 -13.52 -7.68
N GLU A 405 -16.72 -13.79 -8.17
CA GLU A 405 -16.93 -14.47 -9.44
C GLU A 405 -16.53 -13.58 -10.63
N GLU A 406 -16.66 -12.25 -10.53
CA GLU A 406 -16.14 -11.34 -11.56
C GLU A 406 -14.61 -11.36 -11.59
N ILE A 407 -13.94 -11.34 -10.43
CA ILE A 407 -12.48 -11.48 -10.34
C ILE A 407 -12.04 -12.78 -11.04
N LYS A 408 -12.74 -13.88 -10.78
CA LYS A 408 -12.47 -15.18 -11.39
C LYS A 408 -12.70 -15.18 -12.90
N ALA A 409 -13.85 -14.69 -13.36
CA ALA A 409 -14.19 -14.61 -14.79
C ALA A 409 -13.16 -13.81 -15.59
N ARG A 410 -12.58 -12.77 -14.97
CA ARG A 410 -11.52 -11.95 -15.58
C ARG A 410 -10.13 -12.58 -15.53
N GLY A 411 -9.97 -13.74 -14.90
CA GLY A 411 -8.65 -14.38 -14.72
C GLY A 411 -7.73 -13.65 -13.73
N GLN A 412 -8.27 -12.73 -12.94
CA GLN A 412 -7.47 -11.84 -12.11
C GLN A 412 -7.04 -12.52 -10.81
N VAL A 413 -5.80 -12.26 -10.36
CA VAL A 413 -5.26 -12.74 -9.08
C VAL A 413 -4.90 -11.53 -8.22
N ILE A 414 -5.54 -11.41 -7.06
CA ILE A 414 -5.26 -10.34 -6.08
C ILE A 414 -4.83 -10.98 -4.77
N VAL A 415 -3.67 -10.57 -4.25
CA VAL A 415 -3.11 -11.08 -2.99
C VAL A 415 -2.95 -9.94 -2.00
N GLY A 416 -3.65 -10.01 -0.87
CA GLY A 416 -3.49 -9.07 0.24
C GLY A 416 -2.51 -9.60 1.29
N LEU A 417 -1.48 -8.83 1.61
CA LEU A 417 -0.60 -9.02 2.76
C LEU A 417 -0.93 -7.95 3.81
N LEU A 418 -1.35 -8.38 5.01
CA LEU A 418 -1.70 -7.48 6.11
C LEU A 418 -0.72 -7.64 7.27
N HIS A 419 0.06 -6.59 7.55
CA HIS A 419 0.91 -6.55 8.74
C HIS A 419 0.18 -5.89 9.91
N GLN A 420 0.48 -6.34 11.13
CA GLN A 420 -0.24 -5.89 12.33
C GLN A 420 0.18 -4.47 12.78
N ASN A 421 1.47 -4.20 12.97
CA ASN A 421 1.88 -3.04 13.78
C ASN A 421 2.88 -2.07 13.10
N ILE A 422 3.17 -2.21 11.80
CA ILE A 422 4.15 -1.30 11.17
C ILE A 422 3.48 0.00 10.74
N GLY A 423 4.13 1.12 11.02
CA GLY A 423 3.71 2.40 10.45
C GLY A 423 4.01 2.48 8.95
N HIS A 424 3.47 3.50 8.29
CA HIS A 424 3.55 3.70 6.83
C HIS A 424 4.97 3.54 6.25
N LEU A 425 5.93 4.30 6.75
CA LEU A 425 7.33 4.21 6.30
C LEU A 425 7.96 2.85 6.61
N GLY A 426 7.48 2.18 7.66
CA GLY A 426 7.94 0.83 8.01
C GLY A 426 7.66 -0.20 6.92
N ILE A 427 6.61 0.00 6.11
CA ILE A 427 6.20 -0.90 5.03
C ILE A 427 7.29 -1.04 3.95
N PHE A 428 8.08 0.00 3.67
CA PHE A 428 9.06 -0.02 2.57
C PHE A 428 10.48 0.44 2.95
N VAL A 429 10.70 1.02 4.14
CA VAL A 429 12.03 1.48 4.59
C VAL A 429 12.65 0.61 5.69
N SER A 430 11.84 -0.23 6.34
CA SER A 430 12.31 -1.03 7.48
C SER A 430 13.15 -2.21 7.00
N GLY A 431 14.41 -2.26 7.44
CA GLY A 431 15.27 -3.43 7.20
C GLY A 431 14.72 -4.71 7.83
N LYS A 432 13.93 -4.62 8.90
CA LYS A 432 13.22 -5.77 9.48
C LYS A 432 12.16 -6.29 8.52
N VAL A 433 11.40 -5.39 7.89
CA VAL A 433 10.36 -5.74 6.91
C VAL A 433 10.99 -6.25 5.62
N ALA A 434 12.10 -5.65 5.19
CA ALA A 434 12.89 -6.13 4.05
C ALA A 434 13.38 -7.57 4.25
N LYS A 435 13.95 -7.89 5.42
CA LYS A 435 14.47 -9.23 5.72
C LYS A 435 13.42 -10.31 5.78
N LYS A 436 12.22 -10.00 6.26
CA LYS A 436 11.14 -10.96 6.41
C LYS A 436 10.16 -10.89 5.24
N GLU A 437 9.29 -9.87 5.22
CA GLU A 437 8.18 -9.76 4.28
C GLU A 437 8.64 -9.68 2.81
N TYR A 438 9.59 -8.82 2.46
CA TYR A 438 10.03 -8.70 1.05
C TYR A 438 10.83 -9.91 0.56
N THR A 439 11.67 -10.49 1.41
CA THR A 439 12.35 -11.76 1.08
C THR A 439 11.33 -12.82 0.70
N GLN A 440 10.24 -12.93 1.47
CA GLN A 440 9.17 -13.88 1.16
C GLN A 440 8.42 -13.50 -0.12
N LEU A 441 8.04 -12.23 -0.29
CA LEU A 441 7.35 -11.75 -1.50
C LEU A 441 8.14 -12.02 -2.79
N VAL A 442 9.46 -11.77 -2.77
CA VAL A 442 10.34 -12.09 -3.91
C VAL A 442 10.41 -13.60 -4.14
N SER A 443 10.44 -14.41 -3.08
CA SER A 443 10.52 -15.87 -3.21
C SER A 443 9.24 -16.52 -3.76
N VAL A 444 8.06 -15.95 -3.45
CA VAL A 444 6.76 -16.53 -3.84
C VAL A 444 6.15 -15.89 -5.09
N LEU A 445 6.84 -14.94 -5.74
CA LEU A 445 6.26 -14.22 -6.89
C LEU A 445 5.84 -15.18 -8.03
N ASN A 446 6.68 -16.18 -8.31
CA ASN A 446 6.36 -17.23 -9.28
C ASN A 446 5.16 -18.08 -8.85
N GLU A 447 5.01 -18.33 -7.55
CA GLU A 447 3.86 -19.07 -7.00
C GLU A 447 2.56 -18.25 -7.12
N VAL A 448 2.64 -16.93 -6.95
CA VAL A 448 1.49 -16.02 -7.10
C VAL A 448 0.97 -16.01 -8.53
N GLU A 449 1.85 -16.08 -9.53
CA GLU A 449 1.44 -16.08 -10.95
C GLU A 449 0.70 -17.33 -11.42
N ILE A 450 0.93 -18.45 -10.74
CA ILE A 450 0.30 -19.74 -11.03
C ILE A 450 -0.89 -20.02 -10.10
N LEU A 451 -1.22 -19.09 -9.18
CA LEU A 451 -2.43 -19.18 -8.40
C LEU A 451 -3.67 -19.20 -9.32
N PRO A 452 -4.72 -19.94 -8.94
CA PRO A 452 -6.02 -19.77 -9.56
C PRO A 452 -6.46 -18.30 -9.48
N PRO A 453 -7.27 -17.82 -10.43
CA PRO A 453 -7.93 -16.53 -10.31
C PRO A 453 -8.73 -16.44 -9.01
N GLY A 454 -8.70 -15.27 -8.39
CA GLY A 454 -9.41 -15.02 -7.15
C GLY A 454 -8.71 -14.01 -6.25
N LEU A 455 -9.28 -13.85 -5.07
CA LEU A 455 -8.77 -12.99 -4.01
C LEU A 455 -8.15 -13.86 -2.91
N TYR A 456 -6.93 -13.53 -2.49
CA TYR A 456 -6.17 -14.30 -1.51
C TYR A 456 -5.65 -13.42 -0.38
N GLY A 457 -5.67 -13.94 0.85
CA GLY A 457 -4.89 -13.41 1.97
C GLY A 457 -3.58 -14.18 2.11
N MET A 458 -2.45 -13.47 2.12
CA MET A 458 -1.13 -14.02 2.35
C MET A 458 -0.78 -13.94 3.84
N GLN A 459 -0.32 -15.06 4.42
CA GLN A 459 0.18 -15.13 5.79
C GLN A 459 1.62 -15.65 5.79
N ILE A 460 2.47 -15.03 6.62
CA ILE A 460 3.88 -15.40 6.78
C ILE A 460 4.09 -15.93 8.19
N ASN A 461 4.21 -17.25 8.31
CA ASN A 461 4.41 -17.94 9.57
C ASN A 461 5.91 -18.18 9.82
N GLU A 462 6.35 -18.01 11.06
CA GLU A 462 7.74 -18.26 11.46
C GLU A 462 7.84 -19.64 12.12
N ILE A 463 8.62 -20.54 11.52
CA ILE A 463 8.86 -21.88 12.04
C ILE A 463 10.09 -21.81 12.96
N LYS A 464 9.88 -22.11 14.25
CA LYS A 464 10.92 -22.03 15.29
C LYS A 464 11.83 -23.27 15.39
N ASP A 465 11.71 -24.21 14.47
CA ASP A 465 12.58 -25.39 14.40
C ASP A 465 13.82 -25.06 13.57
N GLY A 466 14.83 -24.53 14.26
CA GLY A 466 16.11 -24.18 13.66
C GLY A 466 16.91 -25.42 13.27
N ASN A 467 17.34 -25.49 12.00
CA ASN A 467 18.58 -26.19 11.64
C ASN A 467 19.77 -25.58 12.42
N ALA A 468 20.89 -26.30 12.47
CA ALA A 468 22.10 -26.00 13.23
C ALA A 468 22.75 -24.60 13.03
N GLU A 469 22.19 -23.74 12.19
CA GLU A 469 22.65 -22.37 11.88
C GLU A 469 21.81 -21.25 12.53
N GLY A 470 20.72 -21.55 13.25
CA GLY A 470 19.98 -20.56 14.05
C GLY A 470 19.27 -19.44 13.27
N LYS A 471 19.11 -19.55 11.94
CA LYS A 471 18.31 -18.61 11.14
C LYS A 471 16.83 -19.01 11.13
N PRO A 472 15.89 -18.07 11.34
CA PRO A 472 14.46 -18.36 11.29
C PRO A 472 14.03 -18.77 9.87
N ARG A 473 13.24 -19.84 9.75
CA ARG A 473 12.61 -20.25 8.49
C ARG A 473 11.18 -19.71 8.46
N TYR A 474 10.80 -19.12 7.33
CA TYR A 474 9.45 -18.63 7.11
C TYR A 474 8.70 -19.55 6.15
N GLU A 475 7.41 -19.74 6.41
CA GLU A 475 6.47 -20.43 5.53
C GLU A 475 5.37 -19.46 5.12
N VAL A 476 5.09 -19.41 3.82
CA VAL A 476 4.04 -18.57 3.25
C VAL A 476 2.83 -19.43 2.94
N THR A 477 1.66 -19.00 3.41
CA THR A 477 0.38 -19.64 3.10
C THR A 477 -0.56 -18.65 2.44
N PHE A 478 -1.28 -19.12 1.41
CA PHE A 478 -2.31 -18.35 0.72
C PHE A 478 -3.69 -18.91 1.07
N HIS A 479 -4.57 -18.03 1.54
CA HIS A 479 -5.95 -18.37 1.87
C HIS A 479 -6.90 -17.65 0.93
N GLU A 480 -7.64 -18.38 0.12
CA GLU A 480 -8.67 -17.80 -0.73
C GLU A 480 -9.73 -17.10 0.13
N ARG A 481 -10.12 -15.90 -0.27
CA ARG A 481 -11.12 -15.05 0.38
C ARG A 481 -12.18 -14.66 -0.64
N ARG A 482 -13.40 -14.46 -0.15
CA ARG A 482 -14.47 -13.87 -0.94
C ARG A 482 -14.43 -12.37 -0.81
N LEU A 483 -14.57 -11.67 -1.93
CA LEU A 483 -14.66 -10.21 -1.96
C LEU A 483 -15.84 -9.71 -1.12
N GLU A 484 -16.96 -10.42 -1.14
CA GLU A 484 -18.16 -10.07 -0.37
C GLU A 484 -17.91 -10.09 1.14
N ASP A 485 -17.14 -11.08 1.62
CA ASP A 485 -16.81 -11.22 3.04
C ASP A 485 -15.80 -10.13 3.47
N VAL A 486 -14.76 -9.90 2.66
CA VAL A 486 -13.73 -8.88 2.94
C VAL A 486 -14.32 -7.48 2.91
N SER A 487 -15.16 -7.17 1.92
CA SER A 487 -15.85 -5.88 1.83
C SER A 487 -16.73 -5.64 3.05
N THR A 488 -17.46 -6.66 3.51
CA THR A 488 -18.29 -6.56 4.72
C THR A 488 -17.44 -6.31 5.97
N GLN A 489 -16.28 -6.97 6.07
CA GLN A 489 -15.36 -6.81 7.20
C GLN A 489 -14.75 -5.40 7.27
N PHE A 490 -14.30 -4.87 6.13
CA PHE A 490 -13.71 -3.53 6.06
C PHE A 490 -14.76 -2.42 6.14
N ASN A 491 -15.97 -2.65 5.63
CA ASN A 491 -17.00 -1.63 5.51
C ASN A 491 -18.17 -1.87 6.48
N ARG A 492 -17.87 -1.98 7.78
CA ARG A 492 -18.86 -2.24 8.86
C ARG A 492 -20.10 -1.33 8.82
N PHE A 493 -19.98 -0.11 8.30
CA PHE A 493 -21.08 0.86 8.16
C PHE A 493 -21.64 0.97 6.74
N ASN A 494 -21.42 -0.04 5.89
CA ASN A 494 -21.83 -0.05 4.49
C ASN A 494 -21.44 1.22 3.73
N ARG A 495 -20.29 1.81 4.09
CA ARG A 495 -19.71 3.04 3.49
C ARG A 495 -20.64 4.26 3.54
N VAL A 496 -21.63 4.27 4.45
CA VAL A 496 -22.49 5.44 4.67
C VAL A 496 -21.66 6.66 5.11
N ASP A 497 -20.53 6.42 5.79
CA ASP A 497 -19.58 7.46 6.18
C ASP A 497 -18.83 8.11 5.01
N GLU A 498 -18.83 7.49 3.83
CA GLU A 498 -18.20 8.03 2.62
C GLU A 498 -19.12 8.97 1.83
N GLN A 499 -20.45 8.88 2.01
CA GLN A 499 -21.42 9.72 1.30
C GLN A 499 -21.16 11.24 1.44
N PRO A 500 -20.79 11.78 2.63
CA PRO A 500 -20.45 13.19 2.76
C PRO A 500 -19.29 13.65 1.87
N PHE A 501 -18.40 12.76 1.43
CA PHE A 501 -17.29 13.10 0.53
C PHE A 501 -17.75 13.45 -0.88
N GLU A 502 -18.95 13.01 -1.31
CA GLU A 502 -19.54 13.49 -2.57
C GLU A 502 -19.85 14.99 -2.49
N ALA A 503 -20.29 15.46 -1.32
CA ALA A 503 -20.53 16.88 -1.07
C ALA A 503 -19.21 17.66 -1.04
N VAL A 504 -18.14 17.06 -0.51
CA VAL A 504 -16.77 17.61 -0.59
C VAL A 504 -16.32 17.76 -2.04
N ALA A 505 -16.49 16.73 -2.87
CA ALA A 505 -16.09 16.77 -4.28
C ALA A 505 -16.83 17.88 -5.04
N ALA A 506 -18.15 17.98 -4.85
CA ALA A 506 -18.96 19.03 -5.48
C ALA A 506 -18.55 20.45 -5.03
N LEU A 507 -18.34 20.65 -3.72
CA LEU A 507 -17.89 21.94 -3.19
C LEU A 507 -16.46 22.28 -3.64
N SER A 508 -15.58 21.27 -3.72
CA SER A 508 -14.22 21.42 -4.21
C SER A 508 -14.20 21.92 -5.64
N ASP A 509 -14.98 21.31 -6.54
CA ASP A 509 -15.06 21.77 -7.94
C ASP A 509 -15.61 23.20 -8.03
N PHE A 510 -16.57 23.57 -7.18
CA PHE A 510 -17.08 24.94 -7.11
C PHE A 510 -15.99 25.94 -6.65
N ASN A 511 -15.29 25.64 -5.56
CA ASN A 511 -14.23 26.49 -5.01
C ASN A 511 -13.04 26.60 -5.98
N GLN A 512 -12.65 25.50 -6.62
CA GLN A 512 -11.61 25.48 -7.65
C GLN A 512 -11.95 26.45 -8.80
N ARG A 513 -13.16 26.34 -9.36
CA ARG A 513 -13.61 27.23 -10.43
C ARG A 513 -13.70 28.69 -9.97
N GLY A 514 -14.17 28.91 -8.74
CA GLY A 514 -14.22 30.25 -8.15
C GLY A 514 -12.82 30.87 -8.03
N TYR A 515 -11.85 30.10 -7.55
CA TYR A 515 -10.45 30.53 -7.49
C TYR A 515 -9.90 30.87 -8.88
N GLU A 516 -10.04 29.96 -9.85
CA GLU A 516 -9.52 30.13 -11.21
C GLU A 516 -10.10 31.35 -11.93
N LEU A 517 -11.40 31.60 -11.77
CA LEU A 517 -12.07 32.69 -12.46
C LEU A 517 -11.82 34.06 -11.82
N PHE A 518 -11.80 34.14 -10.49
CA PHE A 518 -11.85 35.43 -9.79
C PHE A 518 -10.54 35.82 -9.10
N VAL A 519 -9.76 34.86 -8.62
CA VAL A 519 -8.60 35.12 -7.75
C VAL A 519 -7.28 34.82 -8.45
N GLN A 520 -7.22 33.73 -9.22
CA GLN A 520 -6.00 33.28 -9.90
C GLN A 520 -5.35 34.38 -10.78
N PRO A 521 -6.08 35.17 -11.59
CA PRO A 521 -5.44 36.19 -12.42
C PRO A 521 -4.66 37.22 -11.59
N LEU A 522 -5.18 37.61 -10.43
CA LEU A 522 -4.51 38.53 -9.51
C LEU A 522 -3.28 37.89 -8.87
N VAL A 523 -3.40 36.64 -8.42
CA VAL A 523 -2.28 35.90 -7.81
C VAL A 523 -1.14 35.73 -8.80
N LYS A 524 -1.43 35.30 -10.03
CA LYS A 524 -0.42 35.17 -11.10
C LYS A 524 0.21 36.52 -11.45
N ALA A 525 -0.56 37.61 -11.47
CA ALA A 525 -0.01 38.94 -11.73
C ALA A 525 0.96 39.44 -10.63
N MET A 526 0.81 38.97 -9.39
CA MET A 526 1.69 39.29 -8.25
C MET A 526 2.85 38.31 -8.09
N SER A 527 2.82 37.18 -8.79
CA SER A 527 3.79 36.09 -8.68
C SER A 527 4.91 36.25 -9.71
N ASN A 528 6.14 35.92 -9.32
CA ASN A 528 7.31 35.88 -10.19
C ASN A 528 8.39 34.98 -9.60
N ASP A 529 9.47 34.75 -10.33
CA ASP A 529 10.55 33.85 -9.90
C ASP A 529 11.20 34.25 -8.56
N LEU A 530 11.33 35.55 -8.29
CA LEU A 530 11.93 36.04 -7.04
C LEU A 530 10.99 35.77 -5.87
N SER A 531 9.71 36.16 -5.96
CA SER A 531 8.74 35.91 -4.89
C SER A 531 8.55 34.42 -4.63
N ALA A 532 8.47 33.60 -5.69
CA ALA A 532 8.39 32.16 -5.60
C ALA A 532 9.62 31.54 -4.91
N ARG A 533 10.84 31.98 -5.26
CA ARG A 533 12.06 31.53 -4.59
C ARG A 533 12.09 31.92 -3.12
N MET A 534 11.67 33.15 -2.79
CA MET A 534 11.62 33.62 -1.39
C MET A 534 10.62 32.79 -0.58
N LEU A 535 9.43 32.53 -1.10
CA LEU A 535 8.45 31.65 -0.46
C LEU A 535 9.03 30.26 -0.15
N ARG A 536 9.74 29.66 -1.10
CA ARG A 536 10.39 28.35 -0.89
C ARG A 536 11.50 28.41 0.16
N VAL A 537 12.39 29.40 0.10
CA VAL A 537 13.53 29.55 1.03
C VAL A 537 13.06 29.81 2.47
N PHE A 538 12.02 30.63 2.62
CA PHE A 538 11.42 30.98 3.93
C PHE A 538 10.33 30.02 4.39
N HIS A 539 10.07 28.94 3.64
CA HIS A 539 9.21 27.86 4.12
C HIS A 539 9.76 27.33 5.46
N PRO A 540 8.95 27.15 6.52
CA PRO A 540 9.43 26.78 7.85
C PRO A 540 10.34 25.56 7.86
N LEU A 541 10.02 24.55 7.04
CA LEU A 541 10.82 23.34 6.91
C LEU A 541 12.22 23.55 6.31
N ARG A 542 12.43 24.59 5.49
CA ARG A 542 13.78 24.98 5.05
C ARG A 542 14.46 25.87 6.07
N VAL A 543 13.72 26.80 6.68
CA VAL A 543 14.25 27.72 7.70
C VAL A 543 14.88 26.96 8.86
N GLN A 544 14.20 25.94 9.39
CA GLN A 544 14.75 25.13 10.48
C GLN A 544 16.06 24.40 10.12
N ASN A 545 16.37 24.23 8.83
CA ASN A 545 17.61 23.63 8.38
C ASN A 545 18.69 24.69 8.19
N TRP A 546 18.47 25.68 7.33
CA TRP A 546 19.52 26.65 7.04
C TRP A 546 19.79 27.62 8.21
N ALA A 547 18.81 27.92 9.07
CA ALA A 547 19.02 28.78 10.24
C ALA A 547 19.82 28.07 11.35
N LEU A 548 19.72 26.73 11.41
CA LEU A 548 20.48 25.86 12.29
C LEU A 548 21.64 25.21 11.50
N SER A 549 22.46 26.02 10.84
CA SER A 549 23.63 25.55 10.08
C SER A 549 24.85 26.39 10.42
N SER A 550 26.02 25.99 9.94
CA SER A 550 27.27 26.75 10.05
C SER A 550 27.25 28.08 9.29
N ARG A 551 26.23 28.34 8.47
CA ARG A 551 26.00 29.68 7.89
C ARG A 551 25.50 30.69 8.92
N ASN A 552 24.95 30.24 10.04
CA ASN A 552 24.58 31.11 11.15
C ASN A 552 25.81 31.33 12.05
N PRO A 553 26.40 32.54 12.13
CA PRO A 553 27.60 32.78 12.93
C PRO A 553 27.43 32.47 14.41
N TRP A 554 26.19 32.51 14.92
CA TRP A 554 25.88 32.15 16.30
C TRP A 554 26.13 30.65 16.59
N MET A 555 26.22 29.80 15.56
CA MET A 555 26.51 28.37 15.71
C MET A 555 28.00 28.03 15.71
N ALA A 556 28.89 29.00 15.46
CA ALA A 556 30.33 28.74 15.26
C ALA A 556 31.04 28.16 16.49
N TRP A 557 30.48 28.34 17.69
CA TRP A 557 31.03 27.78 18.93
C TRP A 557 30.67 26.30 19.15
N LEU A 558 29.65 25.78 18.45
CA LEU A 558 29.11 24.44 18.72
C LEU A 558 30.09 23.32 18.33
N GLU A 559 30.73 23.41 17.16
CA GLU A 559 31.67 22.40 16.70
C GLU A 559 32.86 22.19 17.66
N PRO A 560 33.63 23.24 18.04
CA PRO A 560 34.71 23.07 19.00
C PRO A 560 34.21 22.68 20.39
N ALA A 561 33.05 23.18 20.83
CA ALA A 561 32.46 22.76 22.10
C ALA A 561 32.05 21.28 22.10
N ALA A 562 31.44 20.80 21.01
CA ALA A 562 31.05 19.41 20.84
C ALA A 562 32.26 18.49 20.78
N GLN A 563 33.35 18.91 20.12
CA GLN A 563 34.61 18.17 20.15
C GLN A 563 35.16 18.04 21.59
N ALA A 564 35.25 19.14 22.33
CA ALA A 564 35.69 19.13 23.72
C ALA A 564 34.80 18.25 24.62
N VAL A 565 33.47 18.29 24.40
CA VAL A 565 32.51 17.43 25.10
C VAL A 565 32.73 15.96 24.77
N ARG A 566 32.99 15.59 23.50
CA ARG A 566 33.28 14.20 23.11
C ARG A 566 34.57 13.69 23.78
N GLU A 567 35.59 14.54 23.86
CA GLU A 567 36.88 14.20 24.51
C GLU A 567 36.75 14.07 26.04
N GLN A 568 35.83 14.82 26.66
CA GLN A 568 35.64 14.87 28.12
C GLN A 568 34.27 14.32 28.55
N ARG A 569 33.68 13.42 27.76
CA ARG A 569 32.33 12.91 27.98
C ARG A 569 32.23 12.20 29.34
N GLN A 570 31.27 12.60 30.16
CA GLN A 570 30.94 12.00 31.45
C GLN A 570 29.50 11.49 31.42
N PRO A 571 29.24 10.33 30.78
CA PRO A 571 27.89 9.82 30.62
C PRO A 571 27.36 9.28 31.95
N LEU A 572 26.08 9.56 32.22
CA LEU A 572 25.37 8.98 33.36
C LEU A 572 24.60 7.72 32.92
N ASP A 573 24.50 6.73 33.80
CA ASP A 573 23.76 5.50 33.54
C ASP A 573 22.26 5.81 33.31
N GLY A 574 21.64 5.13 32.33
CA GLY A 574 20.23 5.32 32.01
C GLY A 574 19.26 4.96 33.15
N HIS A 575 19.72 4.13 34.10
CA HIS A 575 18.98 3.79 35.30
C HIS A 575 19.19 4.78 36.46
N ASP A 576 20.00 5.83 36.30
CA ASP A 576 20.16 6.86 37.31
C ASP A 576 18.81 7.55 37.63
N PRO A 577 18.50 7.83 38.91
CA PRO A 577 17.23 8.45 39.31
C PRO A 577 16.92 9.75 38.55
N TRP A 578 17.91 10.60 38.26
CA TRP A 578 17.69 11.84 37.50
C TRP A 578 17.40 11.56 36.02
N ARG A 579 18.05 10.56 35.42
CA ARG A 579 17.77 10.13 34.04
C ARG A 579 16.38 9.51 33.90
N ARG A 580 15.92 8.76 34.91
CA ARG A 580 14.55 8.23 34.97
C ARG A 580 13.52 9.34 35.09
N LEU A 581 13.76 10.33 35.95
CA LEU A 581 12.88 11.49 36.08
C LEU A 581 12.81 12.32 34.79
N GLU A 582 13.95 12.55 34.14
CA GLU A 582 14.01 13.19 32.81
C GLU A 582 13.19 12.41 31.78
N SER A 583 13.39 11.09 31.70
CA SER A 583 12.70 10.21 30.74
C SER A 583 11.19 10.20 31.00
N ALA A 584 10.76 10.21 32.26
CA ALA A 584 9.35 10.30 32.61
C ALA A 584 8.74 11.66 32.25
N GLY A 585 9.48 12.76 32.46
CA GLY A 585 9.07 14.09 32.01
C GLY A 585 8.93 14.18 30.49
N ALA A 586 9.88 13.60 29.75
CA ALA A 586 9.83 13.53 28.29
C ALA A 586 8.66 12.67 27.79
N GLU A 587 8.37 11.53 28.44
CA GLU A 587 7.22 10.69 28.12
C GLU A 587 5.89 11.39 28.42
N LEU A 588 5.80 12.20 29.49
CA LEU A 588 4.62 13.01 29.78
C LEU A 588 4.38 14.09 28.72
N LEU A 589 5.44 14.72 28.21
CA LEU A 589 5.35 15.67 27.12
C LEU A 589 4.91 14.99 25.81
N SER A 590 5.50 13.84 25.49
CA SER A 590 5.09 12.99 24.35
C SER A 590 3.60 12.61 24.44
N ALA A 591 3.17 12.07 25.58
CA ALA A 591 1.78 11.69 25.83
C ALA A 591 0.83 12.90 25.74
N SER A 592 1.26 14.09 26.17
CA SER A 592 0.46 15.31 26.08
C SER A 592 0.28 15.78 24.63
N LEU A 593 1.30 15.64 23.79
CA LEU A 593 1.22 15.92 22.36
C LEU A 593 0.33 14.91 21.63
N ASP A 594 0.38 13.64 22.04
CA ASP A 594 -0.54 12.62 21.53
C ASP A 594 -1.99 12.84 21.98
N LEU A 595 -2.22 13.32 23.21
CA LEU A 595 -3.53 13.76 23.65
C LEU A 595 -4.03 14.91 22.78
N TYR A 596 -3.20 15.93 22.55
CA TYR A 596 -3.52 17.04 21.64
C TYR A 596 -3.90 16.53 20.25
N ARG A 597 -3.11 15.61 19.68
CA ARG A 597 -3.40 14.96 18.39
C ARG A 597 -4.77 14.29 18.42
N GLY A 598 -5.04 13.44 19.42
CA GLY A 598 -6.31 12.73 19.54
C GLY A 598 -7.52 13.67 19.65
N LEU A 599 -7.40 14.76 20.42
CA LEU A 599 -8.45 15.77 20.55
C LEU A 599 -8.65 16.57 19.25
N ARG A 600 -7.57 16.97 18.58
CA ARG A 600 -7.60 17.68 17.30
C ARG A 600 -8.26 16.81 16.22
N ASP A 601 -7.87 15.55 16.12
CA ASP A 601 -8.38 14.63 15.10
C ASP A 601 -9.87 14.34 15.34
N ALA A 602 -10.28 14.15 16.61
CA ALA A 602 -11.69 14.00 16.99
C ALA A 602 -12.54 15.24 16.67
N ALA A 603 -12.00 16.44 16.87
CA ALA A 603 -12.67 17.69 16.53
C ALA A 603 -12.77 17.89 15.00
N THR A 604 -11.73 17.49 14.27
CA THR A 604 -11.69 17.54 12.80
C THR A 604 -12.72 16.60 12.19
N GLU A 605 -12.80 15.35 12.66
CA GLU A 605 -13.82 14.38 12.24
C GLU A 605 -15.24 14.90 12.52
N ALA A 606 -15.48 15.38 13.74
CA ALA A 606 -16.80 15.90 14.13
C ALA A 606 -17.20 17.14 13.32
N GLY A 607 -16.27 18.06 13.10
CA GLY A 607 -16.47 19.25 12.27
C GLY A 607 -16.76 18.89 10.82
N PHE A 608 -15.99 17.94 10.26
CA PHE A 608 -16.20 17.43 8.90
C PHE A 608 -17.63 16.89 8.72
N PHE A 609 -18.06 15.95 9.56
CA PHE A 609 -19.41 15.38 9.42
C PHE A 609 -20.50 16.41 9.70
N SER A 610 -20.26 17.34 10.62
CA SER A 610 -21.22 18.42 10.92
C SER A 610 -21.46 19.33 9.72
N ILE A 611 -20.44 19.62 8.91
CA ILE A 611 -20.55 20.41 7.68
C ILE A 611 -21.12 19.53 6.55
N TYR A 612 -20.43 18.44 6.23
CA TYR A 612 -20.63 17.72 4.97
C TYR A 612 -21.77 16.69 5.01
N ALA A 613 -22.07 16.06 6.16
CA ALA A 613 -23.20 15.14 6.23
C ALA A 613 -24.54 15.89 6.13
N ASN A 614 -24.64 17.08 6.74
CA ASN A 614 -25.79 17.95 6.59
C ASN A 614 -25.91 18.47 5.15
N MET A 615 -24.80 18.92 4.54
CA MET A 615 -24.81 19.39 3.16
C MET A 615 -25.23 18.28 2.18
N TYR A 616 -24.67 17.07 2.33
CA TYR A 616 -25.08 15.91 1.55
C TYR A 616 -26.57 15.60 1.73
N SER A 617 -27.03 15.51 2.98
CA SER A 617 -28.42 15.19 3.31
C SER A 617 -29.43 16.21 2.79
N LEU A 618 -29.07 17.49 2.69
CA LEU A 618 -29.99 18.56 2.31
C LEU A 618 -30.01 18.83 0.79
N TYR A 619 -28.91 18.57 0.10
CA TYR A 619 -28.74 18.99 -1.30
C TYR A 619 -28.51 17.86 -2.30
N LEU A 620 -27.93 16.73 -1.86
CA LEU A 620 -27.52 15.65 -2.75
C LEU A 620 -28.33 14.36 -2.55
N ALA A 621 -28.75 14.07 -1.32
CA ALA A 621 -29.46 12.83 -0.99
C ALA A 621 -30.76 12.65 -1.80
N ASP A 622 -31.52 13.72 -2.05
CA ASP A 622 -32.80 13.67 -2.77
C ASP A 622 -32.66 13.74 -4.30
N ARG A 623 -31.44 13.97 -4.81
CA ARG A 623 -31.15 14.07 -6.25
C ARG A 623 -30.72 12.75 -6.87
N LYS A 624 -30.49 11.72 -6.05
CA LYS A 624 -30.24 10.36 -6.53
C LYS A 624 -31.56 9.57 -6.54
N PRO A 625 -31.87 8.82 -7.62
CA PRO A 625 -32.76 7.68 -7.45
C PRO A 625 -32.14 6.80 -6.37
N ALA A 626 -32.95 6.31 -5.43
CA ALA A 626 -32.49 5.40 -4.39
C ALA A 626 -31.57 4.37 -5.03
N GLN A 627 -30.29 4.37 -4.65
CA GLN A 627 -29.42 3.24 -4.96
C GLN A 627 -30.17 2.05 -4.39
N ALA A 628 -30.65 1.17 -5.27
CA ALA A 628 -31.27 -0.06 -4.85
C ALA A 628 -30.31 -0.68 -3.84
N GLU A 629 -30.79 -0.98 -2.63
CA GLU A 629 -30.11 -1.95 -1.79
C GLU A 629 -29.79 -3.10 -2.74
N SER A 630 -28.50 -3.35 -2.97
CA SER A 630 -28.12 -4.52 -3.72
C SER A 630 -28.49 -5.69 -2.81
N GLU A 631 -29.74 -6.17 -2.92
CA GLU A 631 -29.99 -7.59 -2.74
C GLU A 631 -28.84 -8.25 -3.49
N THR A 632 -27.98 -8.97 -2.76
CA THR A 632 -26.91 -9.75 -3.39
C THR A 632 -27.60 -10.53 -4.50
N PRO A 633 -27.36 -10.19 -5.79
CA PRO A 633 -28.04 -10.88 -6.86
C PRO A 633 -27.75 -12.36 -6.64
N ASP A 634 -28.72 -13.22 -6.91
CA ASP A 634 -28.43 -14.66 -6.98
C ASP A 634 -27.15 -14.80 -7.82
N ALA A 635 -26.12 -15.46 -7.27
CA ALA A 635 -24.82 -15.51 -7.92
C ALA A 635 -24.92 -16.11 -9.34
N ARG A 636 -25.96 -16.92 -9.62
CA ARG A 636 -26.28 -17.40 -10.97
C ARG A 636 -26.88 -16.37 -11.91
N ALA A 637 -27.45 -15.29 -11.41
CA ALA A 637 -28.02 -14.20 -12.19
C ALA A 637 -26.96 -13.15 -12.60
N LEU A 638 -25.71 -13.30 -12.15
CA LEU A 638 -24.61 -12.43 -12.54
C LEU A 638 -24.26 -12.63 -14.02
N PRO A 639 -24.11 -11.56 -14.83
CA PRO A 639 -23.90 -11.66 -16.28
C PRO A 639 -22.73 -12.57 -16.68
N PHE A 640 -21.59 -12.47 -16.00
CA PHE A 640 -20.42 -13.30 -16.28
C PHE A 640 -20.60 -14.77 -15.87
N VAL A 641 -21.48 -15.07 -14.90
CA VAL A 641 -21.84 -16.46 -14.58
C VAL A 641 -22.75 -17.01 -15.66
N GLN A 642 -23.71 -16.22 -16.15
CA GLN A 642 -24.56 -16.62 -17.27
C GLN A 642 -23.74 -16.82 -18.55
N GLU A 643 -22.85 -15.89 -18.88
CA GLU A 643 -21.96 -15.98 -20.05
C GLU A 643 -21.06 -17.23 -19.99
N ALA A 644 -20.47 -17.53 -18.83
CA ALA A 644 -19.70 -18.76 -18.63
C ALA A 644 -20.58 -20.02 -18.76
N LEU A 645 -21.82 -19.98 -18.24
CA LEU A 645 -22.74 -21.12 -18.33
C LEU A 645 -23.33 -21.32 -19.73
N ASP A 646 -23.51 -20.25 -20.51
CA ASP A 646 -23.98 -20.31 -21.90
C ASP A 646 -22.88 -20.83 -22.83
N SER A 647 -21.62 -20.47 -22.56
CA SER A 647 -20.42 -20.97 -23.26
C SER A 647 -19.94 -22.35 -22.78
N ILE A 648 -20.71 -23.06 -21.94
CA ILE A 648 -20.31 -24.35 -21.35
C ILE A 648 -19.93 -25.44 -22.38
N ALA A 649 -20.46 -25.35 -23.60
CA ALA A 649 -20.21 -26.27 -24.71
C ALA A 649 -19.14 -25.75 -25.69
N GLU A 650 -18.61 -24.54 -25.49
CA GLU A 650 -17.63 -23.92 -26.37
C GLU A 650 -16.20 -24.18 -25.85
N GLY A 651 -15.24 -24.32 -26.78
CA GLY A 651 -13.84 -24.59 -26.47
C GLY A 651 -13.32 -25.92 -27.03
N GLY A 652 -12.12 -26.30 -26.59
CA GLY A 652 -11.39 -27.50 -26.99
C GLY A 652 -10.63 -28.13 -25.82
N TYR A 653 -9.41 -28.60 -26.08
CA TYR A 653 -8.58 -29.30 -25.09
C TYR A 653 -8.26 -28.44 -23.85
N ALA A 654 -7.94 -27.16 -24.02
CA ALA A 654 -7.54 -26.27 -22.93
C ALA A 654 -8.69 -26.08 -21.91
N GLU A 655 -9.90 -25.86 -22.41
CA GLU A 655 -11.12 -25.71 -21.61
C GLU A 655 -11.48 -27.02 -20.92
N ALA A 656 -11.35 -28.17 -21.60
CA ALA A 656 -11.58 -29.48 -21.00
C ALA A 656 -10.58 -29.77 -19.88
N PHE A 657 -9.30 -29.47 -20.09
CA PHE A 657 -8.24 -29.63 -19.10
C PHE A 657 -8.45 -28.69 -17.89
N ALA A 658 -8.75 -27.40 -18.12
CA ALA A 658 -9.07 -26.45 -17.05
C ALA A 658 -10.32 -26.85 -16.26
N ARG A 659 -11.36 -27.34 -16.93
CA ARG A 659 -12.58 -27.85 -16.31
C ARG A 659 -12.30 -29.02 -15.39
N LEU A 660 -11.51 -29.99 -15.83
CA LEU A 660 -11.10 -31.11 -14.97
C LEU A 660 -10.23 -30.65 -13.80
N ALA A 661 -9.37 -29.66 -14.00
CA ALA A 661 -8.53 -29.10 -12.94
C ALA A 661 -9.31 -28.30 -11.88
N SER A 662 -10.49 -27.78 -12.23
CA SER A 662 -11.35 -27.00 -11.32
C SER A 662 -12.40 -27.85 -10.58
N LEU A 663 -12.61 -29.11 -10.97
CA LEU A 663 -13.55 -30.02 -10.31
C LEU A 663 -13.08 -30.38 -8.88
N ARG A 664 -13.95 -30.17 -7.88
CA ARG A 664 -13.68 -30.44 -6.46
C ARG A 664 -14.56 -31.56 -5.86
N ALA A 665 -14.00 -32.31 -4.92
CA ALA A 665 -14.66 -33.31 -4.07
C ALA A 665 -14.89 -32.76 -2.66
N GLN A 666 -15.63 -33.50 -1.82
CA GLN A 666 -15.85 -33.14 -0.40
C GLN A 666 -14.56 -33.04 0.44
N GLN A 667 -13.48 -33.70 0.01
CA GLN A 667 -12.15 -33.67 0.63
C GLN A 667 -11.04 -33.40 -0.40
N GLY A 668 -11.06 -32.22 -1.04
CA GLY A 668 -9.98 -31.78 -1.95
C GLY A 668 -10.33 -31.90 -3.44
N GLU A 669 -9.32 -31.86 -4.30
CA GLU A 669 -9.50 -31.87 -5.77
C GLU A 669 -9.85 -33.27 -6.31
N LEU A 670 -10.78 -33.35 -7.28
CA LEU A 670 -11.17 -34.61 -7.91
C LEU A 670 -10.07 -35.21 -8.80
N LEU A 671 -9.14 -34.39 -9.28
CA LEU A 671 -7.93 -34.78 -10.00
C LEU A 671 -6.80 -33.82 -9.59
N PRO A 672 -5.56 -34.29 -9.39
CA PRO A 672 -4.44 -33.45 -8.92
C PRO A 672 -3.85 -32.55 -10.02
N LEU A 673 -4.65 -32.18 -11.03
CA LEU A 673 -4.21 -31.42 -12.21
C LEU A 673 -3.71 -30.01 -11.84
N SER A 674 -4.24 -29.41 -10.77
CA SER A 674 -3.74 -28.11 -10.28
C SER A 674 -2.29 -28.19 -9.78
N ARG A 675 -1.84 -29.38 -9.33
CA ARG A 675 -0.50 -29.61 -8.79
C ARG A 675 0.57 -29.66 -9.88
N LEU A 676 0.20 -30.14 -11.07
CA LEU A 676 1.07 -30.11 -12.25
C LEU A 676 1.46 -28.70 -12.64
N VAL A 677 0.48 -27.78 -12.63
CA VAL A 677 0.69 -26.37 -12.98
C VAL A 677 1.48 -25.66 -11.87
N LYS A 678 1.37 -26.11 -10.62
CA LYS A 678 2.05 -25.49 -9.47
C LYS A 678 3.55 -25.80 -9.36
N ARG A 679 4.03 -26.93 -9.90
CA ARG A 679 5.45 -27.32 -9.81
C ARG A 679 6.10 -27.30 -11.18
N LYS A 680 7.10 -26.44 -11.36
CA LYS A 680 7.85 -26.28 -12.62
C LYS A 680 8.44 -27.60 -13.15
N GLU A 681 8.93 -28.45 -12.25
CA GLU A 681 9.48 -29.78 -12.59
C GLU A 681 8.41 -30.74 -13.13
N LEU A 682 7.21 -30.74 -12.54
CA LEU A 682 6.08 -31.52 -13.02
C LEU A 682 5.53 -30.94 -14.33
N ALA A 683 5.43 -29.62 -14.43
CA ALA A 683 5.01 -28.96 -15.66
C ALA A 683 5.93 -29.31 -16.84
N GLN A 684 7.24 -29.42 -16.61
CA GLN A 684 8.20 -29.89 -17.61
C GLN A 684 8.03 -31.37 -17.96
N ALA A 685 7.86 -32.23 -16.95
CA ALA A 685 7.68 -33.68 -17.17
C ALA A 685 6.38 -34.02 -17.93
N TYR A 686 5.35 -33.17 -17.81
CA TYR A 686 4.05 -33.33 -18.43
C TYR A 686 3.77 -32.29 -19.54
N ALA A 687 4.79 -31.59 -20.04
CA ALA A 687 4.65 -30.48 -20.99
C ALA A 687 3.84 -30.88 -22.24
N ASP A 688 4.07 -32.08 -22.76
CA ASP A 688 3.37 -32.64 -23.92
C ASP A 688 1.86 -32.81 -23.71
N TYR A 689 1.38 -32.79 -22.46
CA TYR A 689 -0.03 -32.92 -22.08
C TYR A 689 -0.67 -31.59 -21.64
N LEU A 690 0.13 -30.56 -21.39
CA LEU A 690 -0.39 -29.27 -20.97
C LEU A 690 -0.89 -28.45 -22.17
N PRO A 691 -1.95 -27.63 -21.99
CA PRO A 691 -2.38 -26.71 -23.04
C PRO A 691 -1.32 -25.65 -23.31
N ASP A 692 -1.04 -25.37 -24.59
CA ASP A 692 -0.12 -24.33 -25.03
C ASP A 692 -0.85 -22.99 -25.10
N VAL A 693 -0.99 -22.34 -23.95
CA VAL A 693 -1.74 -21.09 -23.79
C VAL A 693 -0.91 -20.12 -22.94
N PRO A 694 -0.84 -18.82 -23.28
CA PRO A 694 -0.22 -17.80 -22.44
C PRO A 694 -0.78 -17.80 -21.01
N LEU A 695 0.04 -17.49 -19.99
CA LEU A 695 -0.35 -17.61 -18.58
C LEU A 695 -1.58 -16.76 -18.20
N ASP A 696 -1.70 -15.57 -18.76
CA ASP A 696 -2.84 -14.66 -18.63
C ASP A 696 -4.15 -15.28 -19.15
N GLN A 697 -4.13 -15.79 -20.38
CA GLN A 697 -5.24 -16.53 -20.96
C GLN A 697 -5.56 -17.82 -20.18
N TRP A 698 -4.53 -18.55 -19.74
CA TRP A 698 -4.69 -19.75 -18.93
C TRP A 698 -5.42 -19.46 -17.61
N ARG A 699 -5.07 -18.35 -16.92
CA ARG A 699 -5.79 -17.91 -15.71
C ARG A 699 -7.24 -17.61 -16.04
N ARG A 700 -7.53 -16.84 -17.08
CA ARG A 700 -8.91 -16.53 -17.49
C ARG A 700 -9.74 -17.78 -17.77
N LEU A 701 -9.22 -18.69 -18.59
CA LEU A 701 -9.86 -19.97 -18.89
C LEU A 701 -10.15 -20.76 -17.61
N ARG A 702 -9.17 -20.84 -16.70
CA ARG A 702 -9.35 -21.54 -15.42
C ARG A 702 -10.47 -20.93 -14.57
N GLY A 703 -10.56 -19.61 -14.52
CA GLY A 703 -11.59 -18.90 -13.78
C GLY A 703 -12.99 -19.13 -14.34
N GLU A 704 -13.16 -19.03 -15.66
CA GLU A 704 -14.42 -19.34 -16.35
C GLU A 704 -14.84 -20.80 -16.13
N GLN A 705 -13.91 -21.75 -16.24
CA GLN A 705 -14.20 -23.17 -15.99
C GLN A 705 -14.47 -23.48 -14.51
N GLU A 706 -13.88 -22.73 -13.58
CA GLU A 706 -14.22 -22.84 -12.15
C GLU A 706 -15.64 -22.36 -11.87
N ILE A 707 -16.08 -21.27 -12.49
CA ILE A 707 -17.47 -20.80 -12.44
C ILE A 707 -18.42 -21.90 -12.96
N ILE A 708 -18.15 -22.45 -14.14
CA ILE A 708 -18.95 -23.52 -14.75
C ILE A 708 -19.06 -24.73 -13.82
N THR A 709 -17.94 -25.21 -13.29
CA THR A 709 -17.91 -26.41 -12.43
C THR A 709 -18.59 -26.17 -11.08
N ARG A 710 -18.54 -24.94 -10.56
CA ARG A 710 -19.24 -24.55 -9.34
C ARG A 710 -20.75 -24.47 -9.52
N TYR A 711 -21.23 -23.82 -10.58
CA TYR A 711 -22.65 -23.54 -10.75
C TYR A 711 -23.40 -24.62 -11.54
N ALA A 712 -22.72 -25.44 -12.35
CA ALA A 712 -23.33 -26.51 -13.15
C ALA A 712 -22.44 -27.77 -13.27
N PRO A 713 -22.03 -28.41 -12.15
CA PRO A 713 -21.05 -29.50 -12.13
C PRO A 713 -21.41 -30.70 -13.03
N GLU A 714 -22.68 -31.13 -13.01
CA GLU A 714 -23.11 -32.27 -13.83
C GLU A 714 -23.14 -31.95 -15.33
N LYS A 715 -23.54 -30.71 -15.70
CA LYS A 715 -23.49 -30.26 -17.10
C LYS A 715 -22.05 -30.08 -17.57
N ALA A 716 -21.15 -29.63 -16.68
CA ALA A 716 -19.74 -29.46 -16.98
C ALA A 716 -19.10 -30.80 -17.39
N ILE A 717 -19.39 -31.87 -16.65
CA ILE A 717 -18.91 -33.23 -16.98
C ILE A 717 -19.57 -33.76 -18.25
N ALA A 718 -20.89 -33.59 -18.40
CA ALA A 718 -21.63 -34.11 -19.56
C ALA A 718 -21.22 -33.48 -20.90
N THR A 719 -20.63 -32.28 -20.87
CA THR A 719 -20.18 -31.54 -22.06
C THR A 719 -18.72 -31.82 -22.44
N LEU A 720 -17.94 -32.54 -21.63
CA LEU A 720 -16.55 -32.90 -21.94
C LEU A 720 -16.36 -33.62 -23.29
N PRO A 721 -17.20 -34.60 -23.70
CA PRO A 721 -17.07 -35.24 -25.01
C PRO A 721 -17.26 -34.26 -26.19
N HIS A 722 -17.92 -33.12 -25.95
CA HIS A 722 -18.17 -32.10 -26.94
C HIS A 722 -17.04 -31.07 -27.05
N LEU A 723 -16.28 -30.86 -25.99
CA LEU A 723 -15.03 -30.09 -26.03
C LEU A 723 -13.90 -30.89 -26.68
N LEU A 724 -13.81 -32.17 -26.32
CA LEU A 724 -12.83 -33.11 -26.86
C LEU A 724 -13.39 -33.79 -28.11
N ARG A 725 -13.71 -33.03 -29.16
CA ARG A 725 -14.26 -33.64 -30.39
C ARG A 725 -13.19 -34.43 -31.16
N ASP A 726 -11.95 -33.97 -31.08
CA ASP A 726 -10.80 -34.63 -31.69
C ASP A 726 -10.43 -35.91 -30.90
N PRO A 727 -10.33 -37.08 -31.57
CA PRO A 727 -9.89 -38.31 -30.93
C PRO A 727 -8.50 -38.21 -30.28
N GLY A 728 -7.57 -37.45 -30.89
CA GLY A 728 -6.22 -37.25 -30.36
C GLY A 728 -6.23 -36.54 -29.01
N ASP A 729 -7.03 -35.48 -28.88
CA ASP A 729 -7.23 -34.76 -27.62
C ASP A 729 -7.87 -35.63 -26.51
N ARG A 730 -8.79 -36.54 -26.86
CA ARG A 730 -9.38 -37.49 -25.89
C ARG A 730 -8.33 -38.45 -25.35
N GLU A 731 -7.57 -39.08 -26.25
CA GLU A 731 -6.51 -40.01 -25.87
C GLU A 731 -5.44 -39.32 -25.05
N ARG A 732 -5.04 -38.10 -25.45
CA ARG A 732 -4.08 -37.26 -24.72
C ARG A 732 -4.56 -37.00 -23.29
N LEU A 733 -5.82 -36.59 -23.10
CA LEU A 733 -6.35 -36.28 -21.78
C LEU A 733 -6.52 -37.53 -20.89
N LEU A 734 -7.02 -38.63 -21.45
CA LEU A 734 -7.17 -39.89 -20.71
C LEU A 734 -5.82 -40.45 -20.26
N HIS A 735 -4.83 -40.44 -21.17
CA HIS A 735 -3.48 -40.90 -20.85
C HIS A 735 -2.79 -40.03 -19.79
N LEU A 736 -3.04 -38.71 -19.82
CA LEU A 736 -2.61 -37.81 -18.75
C LEU A 736 -3.25 -38.21 -17.42
N VAL A 737 -4.57 -38.36 -17.36
CA VAL A 737 -5.30 -38.73 -16.13
C VAL A 737 -4.76 -40.04 -15.56
N ASP A 738 -4.55 -41.05 -16.40
CA ASP A 738 -4.01 -42.35 -15.97
C ASP A 738 -2.59 -42.23 -15.41
N LYS A 739 -1.72 -41.46 -16.07
CA LYS A 739 -0.36 -41.20 -15.56
C LYS A 739 -0.38 -40.50 -14.20
N LEU A 740 -1.27 -39.52 -14.00
CA LEU A 740 -1.36 -38.78 -12.74
C LEU A 740 -1.88 -39.62 -11.58
N MET A 741 -2.72 -40.59 -11.86
CA MET A 741 -3.24 -41.50 -10.85
C MET A 741 -2.19 -42.56 -10.46
N ALA A 742 -1.19 -42.80 -11.31
CA ALA A 742 -0.08 -43.72 -11.08
C ALA A 742 1.18 -43.05 -10.53
N ASP A 743 1.34 -41.72 -10.68
CA ASP A 743 2.55 -41.00 -10.27
C ASP A 743 2.54 -40.62 -8.77
N GLU A 744 3.38 -41.31 -7.99
CA GLU A 744 3.58 -41.07 -6.56
C GLU A 744 4.10 -39.66 -6.24
N HIS A 745 4.76 -38.97 -7.19
CA HIS A 745 5.23 -37.60 -6.97
C HIS A 745 4.10 -36.55 -7.04
N VAL A 746 2.98 -36.92 -7.66
CA VAL A 746 1.78 -36.08 -7.82
C VAL A 746 0.74 -36.41 -6.73
N GLN A 747 0.65 -37.68 -6.34
CA GLN A 747 -0.24 -38.21 -5.31
C GLN A 747 0.45 -38.27 -3.94
N GLU A 748 0.37 -37.19 -3.14
CA GLU A 748 0.89 -37.16 -1.76
C GLU A 748 0.28 -38.24 -0.85
N THR A 749 -0.92 -38.72 -1.19
CA THR A 749 -1.62 -39.84 -0.55
C THR A 749 -2.26 -40.72 -1.63
N PRO A 750 -2.52 -42.01 -1.35
CA PRO A 750 -3.21 -42.89 -2.30
C PRO A 750 -4.54 -42.29 -2.78
N PRO A 751 -4.93 -42.52 -4.05
CA PRO A 751 -6.15 -41.92 -4.59
C PRO A 751 -7.39 -42.30 -3.79
N THR A 752 -8.23 -41.30 -3.50
CA THR A 752 -9.48 -41.51 -2.78
C THR A 752 -10.51 -42.25 -3.65
N SER A 753 -11.49 -42.91 -3.01
CA SER A 753 -12.58 -43.60 -3.72
C SER A 753 -13.36 -42.67 -4.66
N ALA A 754 -13.50 -41.38 -4.29
CA ALA A 754 -14.13 -40.37 -5.13
C ALA A 754 -13.32 -40.05 -6.39
N GLN A 755 -11.99 -40.03 -6.29
CA GLN A 755 -11.10 -39.80 -7.44
C GLN A 755 -11.14 -40.99 -8.41
N LEU A 756 -11.05 -42.21 -7.90
CA LEU A 756 -11.15 -43.43 -8.72
C LEU A 756 -12.50 -43.52 -9.45
N ALA A 757 -13.61 -43.25 -8.76
CA ALA A 757 -14.93 -43.23 -9.38
C ALA A 757 -15.06 -42.14 -10.46
N MET A 758 -14.41 -41.00 -10.29
CA MET A 758 -14.39 -39.95 -11.31
C MET A 758 -13.58 -40.38 -12.54
N VAL A 759 -12.42 -41.02 -12.34
CA VAL A 759 -11.59 -41.54 -13.45
C VAL A 759 -12.35 -42.59 -14.25
N GLU A 760 -13.01 -43.54 -13.58
CA GLU A 760 -13.89 -44.53 -14.25
C GLU A 760 -15.02 -43.85 -15.03
N ARG A 761 -15.65 -42.82 -14.44
CA ARG A 761 -16.70 -42.03 -15.09
C ARG A 761 -16.17 -41.31 -16.34
N LEU A 762 -14.96 -40.74 -16.29
CA LEU A 762 -14.33 -40.07 -17.43
C LEU A 762 -13.98 -41.04 -18.55
N HIS A 763 -13.41 -42.19 -18.22
CA HIS A 763 -13.14 -43.27 -19.19
C HIS A 763 -14.43 -43.73 -19.88
N ALA A 764 -15.49 -43.97 -19.12
CA ALA A 764 -16.79 -44.37 -19.68
C ALA A 764 -17.41 -43.30 -20.58
N LEU A 765 -17.29 -42.02 -20.22
CA LEU A 765 -17.82 -40.89 -21.00
C LEU A 765 -17.04 -40.69 -22.31
N LEU A 766 -15.70 -40.71 -22.26
CA LEU A 766 -14.84 -40.33 -23.38
C LEU A 766 -14.52 -41.48 -24.34
N SER A 767 -14.67 -42.74 -23.91
CA SER A 767 -14.48 -43.93 -24.74
C SER A 767 -15.70 -44.29 -25.61
N SER A 768 -16.83 -43.58 -25.46
CA SER A 768 -18.05 -43.82 -26.23
C SER A 768 -18.08 -42.99 -27.53
N GLU A 769 -18.47 -43.60 -28.66
CA GLU A 769 -18.53 -42.90 -29.96
C GLU A 769 -19.48 -41.69 -29.93
N PRO A 770 -19.11 -40.55 -30.56
CA PRO A 770 -19.91 -39.32 -30.56
C PRO A 770 -21.11 -39.45 -31.52
N GLY A 771 -22.15 -40.18 -31.10
CA GLY A 771 -23.33 -40.41 -31.96
C GLY A 771 -24.67 -40.59 -31.24
N ARG A 772 -24.72 -40.78 -29.92
CA ARG A 772 -25.99 -40.94 -29.19
C ARG A 772 -26.20 -39.82 -28.17
N ARG A 773 -27.08 -38.88 -28.51
CA ARG A 773 -27.68 -37.94 -27.54
C ARG A 773 -28.35 -38.75 -26.41
N PRO A 774 -28.02 -38.55 -25.13
CA PRO A 774 -29.04 -38.61 -24.09
C PRO A 774 -29.87 -37.34 -24.24
N GLY A 775 -31.16 -37.46 -24.56
CA GLY A 775 -32.05 -36.29 -24.62
C GLY A 775 -32.03 -35.56 -23.27
N PHE A 776 -31.86 -34.24 -23.31
CA PHE A 776 -32.07 -33.40 -22.13
C PHE A 776 -33.51 -33.62 -21.64
N PRO A 777 -33.74 -34.05 -20.38
CA PRO A 777 -35.04 -33.81 -19.77
C PRO A 777 -35.16 -32.29 -19.55
N PRO A 778 -36.29 -31.66 -19.91
CA PRO A 778 -36.53 -30.27 -19.54
C PRO A 778 -36.44 -30.13 -18.02
N VAL A 779 -35.79 -29.07 -17.57
CA VAL A 779 -35.75 -28.68 -16.15
C VAL A 779 -37.19 -28.44 -15.69
N PRO A 780 -37.65 -29.04 -14.56
CA PRO A 780 -38.93 -28.66 -13.99
C PRO A 780 -38.85 -27.19 -13.59
N ASP A 781 -39.83 -26.38 -14.01
CA ASP A 781 -40.00 -25.03 -13.50
C ASP A 781 -39.94 -25.05 -11.96
N ALA A 782 -39.19 -24.11 -11.39
CA ALA A 782 -39.07 -23.96 -9.95
C ALA A 782 -40.48 -23.90 -9.32
N PRO A 783 -40.73 -24.57 -8.18
CA PRO A 783 -42.01 -24.48 -7.53
C PRO A 783 -42.27 -23.02 -7.16
N ALA A 784 -43.37 -22.47 -7.68
CA ALA A 784 -43.86 -21.16 -7.29
C ALA A 784 -43.89 -21.08 -5.76
N SER A 785 -43.17 -20.12 -5.21
CA SER A 785 -43.14 -19.83 -3.78
C SER A 785 -44.58 -19.69 -3.27
N ALA A 786 -45.03 -20.66 -2.49
CA ALA A 786 -46.24 -20.51 -1.70
C ALA A 786 -45.98 -19.36 -0.71
N ARG A 787 -46.63 -18.22 -0.95
CA ARG A 787 -46.80 -17.19 0.06
C ARG A 787 -47.57 -17.81 1.22
N LEU A 788 -46.87 -18.12 2.31
CA LEU A 788 -47.50 -18.29 3.61
C LEU A 788 -47.71 -16.89 4.19
N HIS A 789 -48.97 -16.62 4.53
CA HIS A 789 -49.44 -15.43 5.23
C HIS A 789 -48.77 -15.21 6.58
#